data_AF-A0A3D0LGF4-F1
#
_entry.id   AF-A0A3D0LGF4-F1
#
_cell.length_a   1.000
_cell.length_b   1.000
_cell.length_c   1.000
_cell.angle_alpha   90.00
_cell.angle_beta   90.00
_cell.angle_gamma   90.00
#
_symmetry.space_group_name_H-M   'P 1'
#
loop_
_entity.id
_entity.type
_entity.pdbx_description
1 polymer ?
#
loop_
_entity_poly.entity_id
_entity_poly.type
_entity_poly.pdbx_seq_one_letter_code
_entity_poly.pdbx_strand_id
1 'polypeptide(L)'
;MPSDGPKLLEEAKKKMADQLNELYNKKDYSGIVNLMIDVVKENMLDPRNRDGVSVTVSQKKYEALREFFEFHTRTNDQFKIIDGAKYYEIDPAEHEFVTQMIRHIDDAWREAAVSFGKKEDAWKKKIKDGKIADTELIKDEPDVVGKLAHLINVEVNLSDPAVYDARKDFIVQNFSNKTIGGVKTADYINSDIERATAEVAAKNNLSNEKMKAYVRTFNERDGSKSTGYKIKEGLPEEPAENEYLFQELPDYLVNIRNNPSEEQLEAHERTLMEKIHMNERYVQKMQSVVDITKHLHSELKGMADEMTEQGDEPEYWLTYSLQSLESFTHVGKDYYLNVDAPNCDQISPRVITDVTGKVSISSTDFMDQTKARVDQHIEEGTLDSKQGRFDGKLAQIASDVHFLNMLAKTQSDKHFNTMINAREIEKVNKEISYMNKYRKMMGFFVAGKPVQDSYTKTLDKLTDMISDSLANDCVSPECYDKLILNTKEHKRIYQKMRDAEKQGNSAVYNRYKAKLDETRQTTDQLIAECKDFETTNGKQRSITGKTTNRDKLMGKLSEAVSKQFGEPEKNFESYIRMHTGEYGGKTDKERRANMTKVLAAYTLKKLDQPFNVKEIHKTAEYIKGLYMLDDSTGIISGQNALENAMKSKESVLAAGEKVRRQIYDVKDRKYDQFSADMKTLLGYMRSADGRSKEYTSFYNAVKAASELTETTKDMTPSKKAAAYRQTNIDIIYTIQKYVKGKEKVRISNKGNDAFSNAMDALSVISKYTKEPGQQINIKVVDVVGNINKIRKDPELDNSMTFEQRFGLENAKRVHDMRTRRQAANNKSGEKKAQGAPKVPGAGGV
;
A
#
# COMPACT_ATOMS: atom_id res chain seq x y z
N MET A 1 16.39 33.39 38.34
CA MET A 1 17.71 33.83 37.85
C MET A 1 17.89 35.29 38.24
N PRO A 2 19.08 35.76 38.68
CA PRO A 2 19.30 37.17 38.97
C PRO A 2 19.10 38.02 37.70
N SER A 3 18.43 39.16 37.82
CA SER A 3 18.27 40.12 36.72
C SER A 3 19.62 40.72 36.34
N ASP A 4 19.86 40.95 35.05
CA ASP A 4 21.03 41.69 34.59
C ASP A 4 21.03 43.10 35.24
N GLY A 5 22.18 43.57 35.72
CA GLY A 5 22.27 44.87 36.39
C GLY A 5 21.96 46.04 35.44
N PRO A 6 21.25 47.10 35.86
CA PRO A 6 20.87 48.21 34.98
C PRO A 6 22.03 48.85 34.20
N LYS A 7 23.22 48.90 34.80
CA LYS A 7 24.44 49.41 34.15
C LYS A 7 24.88 48.55 32.96
N LEU A 8 24.84 47.22 33.12
CA LEU A 8 25.21 46.27 32.07
C LEU A 8 24.23 46.33 30.88
N LEU A 9 22.94 46.50 31.19
CA LEU A 9 21.87 46.65 30.20
C LEU A 9 22.08 47.87 29.30
N GLU A 10 22.35 49.03 29.90
CA GLU A 10 22.60 50.28 29.15
C GLU A 10 23.95 50.28 28.41
N GLU A 11 24.99 49.68 29.00
CA GLU A 11 26.28 49.48 28.32
C GLU A 11 26.14 48.61 27.06
N ALA A 12 25.34 47.53 27.12
CA ALA A 12 25.06 46.68 25.97
C ALA A 12 24.29 47.42 24.87
N LYS A 13 23.26 48.19 25.25
CA LYS A 13 22.49 49.03 24.32
C LYS A 13 23.39 50.03 23.60
N LYS A 14 24.21 50.77 24.34
CA LYS A 14 25.14 51.76 23.79
C LYS A 14 26.15 51.12 22.84
N LYS A 15 26.78 50.01 23.25
CA LYS A 15 27.76 49.30 22.42
C LYS A 15 27.15 48.84 21.09
N MET A 16 25.90 48.36 21.11
CA MET A 16 25.18 47.97 19.90
C MET A 16 24.93 49.17 18.98
N ALA A 17 24.49 50.31 19.52
CA ALA A 17 24.30 51.53 18.74
C ALA A 17 25.62 52.04 18.12
N ASP A 18 26.72 52.02 18.88
CA ASP A 18 28.05 52.41 18.38
C ASP A 18 28.50 51.52 17.21
N GLN A 19 28.27 50.20 17.31
CA GLN A 19 28.58 49.25 16.22
C GLN A 19 27.74 49.48 14.97
N LEU A 20 26.43 49.72 15.10
CA LEU A 20 25.55 50.02 13.97
C LEU A 20 25.98 51.31 13.24
N ASN A 21 26.29 52.36 14.00
CA ASN A 21 26.76 53.62 13.44
C ASN A 21 28.11 53.48 12.73
N GLU A 22 29.03 52.67 13.27
CA GLU A 22 30.31 52.39 12.62
C GLU A 22 30.10 51.72 11.25
N LEU A 23 29.23 50.71 11.17
CA LEU A 23 28.92 50.02 9.92
C LEU A 23 28.20 50.94 8.92
N TYR A 24 27.27 51.76 9.40
CA TYR A 24 26.56 52.76 8.59
C TYR A 24 27.52 53.76 7.96
N ASN A 25 28.44 54.33 8.75
CA ASN A 25 29.43 55.29 8.26
C ASN A 25 30.40 54.68 7.24
N LYS A 26 30.67 53.37 7.35
CA LYS A 26 31.45 52.61 6.36
C LYS A 26 30.65 52.18 5.13
N LYS A 27 29.34 52.44 5.11
CA LYS A 27 28.38 51.93 4.11
C LYS A 27 28.40 50.39 4.00
N ASP A 28 28.68 49.69 5.10
CA ASP A 28 28.64 48.23 5.16
C ASP A 28 27.24 47.73 5.51
N TYR A 29 26.33 47.84 4.54
CA TYR A 29 24.93 47.46 4.71
C TYR A 29 24.75 45.95 4.92
N SER A 30 25.62 45.12 4.32
CA SER A 30 25.65 43.68 4.59
C SER A 30 26.01 43.37 6.05
N GLY A 31 26.98 44.10 6.62
CA GLY A 31 27.35 43.99 8.02
C GLY A 31 26.20 44.38 8.95
N ILE A 32 25.43 45.42 8.60
CA ILE A 32 24.24 45.83 9.37
C ILE A 32 23.17 44.73 9.34
N VAL A 33 22.89 44.14 8.16
CA VAL A 33 21.92 43.04 8.04
C VAL A 33 22.34 41.82 8.86
N ASN A 34 23.61 41.43 8.81
CA ASN A 34 24.12 40.32 9.60
C ASN A 34 23.98 40.59 11.11
N LEU A 35 24.37 41.79 11.56
CA LEU A 35 24.27 42.19 12.96
C LEU A 35 22.80 42.27 13.43
N MET A 36 21.90 42.72 12.55
CA MET A 36 20.44 42.71 12.79
C MET A 36 19.93 41.29 13.02
N ILE A 37 20.28 40.35 12.12
CA ILE A 37 19.91 38.93 12.23
C ILE A 37 20.45 38.32 13.52
N ASP A 38 21.71 38.57 13.86
CA ASP A 38 22.35 38.06 15.07
C ASP A 38 21.66 38.55 16.35
N VAL A 39 21.31 39.85 16.42
CA VAL A 39 20.59 40.40 17.58
C VAL A 39 19.18 39.85 17.69
N VAL A 40 18.46 39.70 16.58
CA VAL A 40 17.13 39.06 16.57
C VAL A 40 17.24 37.62 17.05
N LYS A 41 18.23 36.87 16.55
CA LYS A 41 18.51 35.49 16.97
C LYS A 41 18.84 35.40 18.47
N GLU A 42 19.73 36.24 18.98
CA GLU A 42 20.04 36.32 20.42
C GLU A 42 18.79 36.61 21.25
N ASN A 43 17.94 37.52 20.80
CA ASN A 43 16.71 37.90 21.48
C ASN A 43 15.67 36.76 21.49
N MET A 44 15.55 36.01 20.39
CA MET A 44 14.66 34.83 20.29
C MET A 44 15.12 33.64 21.14
N LEU A 45 16.44 33.45 21.26
CA LEU A 45 17.05 32.33 21.97
C LEU A 45 17.13 32.54 23.47
N ASP A 46 16.96 33.76 23.98
CA ASP A 46 16.97 34.03 25.41
C ASP A 46 15.62 33.62 26.04
N PRO A 47 15.58 32.52 26.83
CA PRO A 47 14.32 32.04 27.39
C PRO A 47 13.66 33.06 28.32
N ARG A 48 14.43 33.98 28.92
CA ARG A 48 13.93 35.02 29.82
C ARG A 48 13.05 36.05 29.11
N ASN A 49 13.22 36.22 27.80
CA ASN A 49 12.39 37.12 26.99
C ASN A 49 10.98 36.55 26.76
N ARG A 50 10.78 35.23 26.89
CA ARG A 50 9.46 34.59 26.71
C ARG A 50 8.53 34.84 27.89
N ASP A 51 9.08 34.94 29.10
CA ASP A 51 8.29 35.10 30.32
C ASP A 51 7.82 36.57 30.53
N GLY A 52 8.44 37.53 29.83
CA GLY A 52 8.11 38.96 29.93
C GLY A 52 8.40 39.60 31.30
N VAL A 53 9.03 38.87 32.23
CA VAL A 53 9.23 39.30 33.62
C VAL A 53 10.51 40.11 33.83
N SER A 54 11.52 39.98 32.98
CA SER A 54 12.82 40.65 33.17
C SER A 54 13.40 41.19 31.86
N VAL A 55 13.91 42.43 31.91
CA VAL A 55 14.68 43.02 30.80
C VAL A 55 16.05 42.36 30.71
N THR A 56 16.43 41.93 29.50
CA THR A 56 17.68 41.22 29.24
C THR A 56 18.65 42.04 28.40
N VAL A 57 19.91 41.64 28.39
CA VAL A 57 20.93 42.21 27.49
C VAL A 57 20.51 42.09 26.02
N SER A 58 19.94 40.95 25.60
CA SER A 58 19.51 40.71 24.22
C SER A 58 18.35 41.63 23.82
N GLN A 59 17.39 41.84 24.73
CA GLN A 59 16.29 42.80 24.53
C GLN A 59 16.81 44.23 24.38
N LYS A 60 17.81 44.64 25.18
CA LYS A 60 18.42 45.98 25.07
C LYS A 60 19.19 46.18 23.77
N LYS A 61 19.89 45.17 23.27
CA LYS A 61 20.50 45.23 21.93
C LYS A 61 19.43 45.38 20.84
N TYR A 62 18.32 44.64 20.96
CA TYR A 62 17.19 44.74 20.04
C TYR A 62 16.50 46.12 20.09
N GLU A 63 16.40 46.75 21.28
CA GLU A 63 15.94 48.14 21.42
C GLU A 63 16.85 49.12 20.66
N ALA A 64 18.17 49.02 20.80
CA ALA A 64 19.13 49.86 20.05
C ALA A 64 18.98 49.71 18.54
N LEU A 65 18.80 48.47 18.08
CA LEU A 65 18.56 48.14 16.67
C LEU A 65 17.28 48.80 16.14
N ARG A 66 16.19 48.75 16.91
CA ARG A 66 14.92 49.38 16.53
C ARG A 66 15.04 50.90 16.45
N GLU A 67 15.66 51.53 17.45
CA GLU A 67 15.91 52.98 17.48
C GLU A 67 16.77 53.44 16.30
N PHE A 68 17.79 52.65 15.95
CA PHE A 68 18.63 52.91 14.78
C PHE A 68 17.83 52.92 13.47
N PHE A 69 16.97 51.91 13.23
CA PHE A 69 16.15 51.88 12.02
C PHE A 69 15.04 52.94 12.01
N GLU A 70 14.44 53.25 13.16
CA GLU A 70 13.46 54.33 13.27
C GLU A 70 14.09 55.67 12.85
N PHE A 71 15.32 55.95 13.33
CA PHE A 71 16.06 57.16 12.98
C PHE A 71 16.39 57.24 11.48
N HIS A 72 16.90 56.16 10.88
CA HIS A 72 17.33 56.12 9.48
C HIS A 72 16.19 55.87 8.48
N THR A 73 14.97 55.63 8.95
CA THR A 73 13.76 55.57 8.11
C THR A 73 12.80 56.74 8.36
N ARG A 74 13.24 57.79 9.06
CA ARG A 74 12.44 59.00 9.29
C ARG A 74 12.05 59.69 7.98
N THR A 75 11.00 60.50 8.04
CA THR A 75 10.44 61.21 6.89
C THR A 75 10.75 62.71 6.94
N ASN A 76 10.84 63.39 5.80
CA ASN A 76 11.15 64.83 5.70
C ASN A 76 9.90 65.75 5.70
N ASP A 77 8.80 65.31 6.31
CA ASP A 77 7.46 65.92 6.32
C ASP A 77 6.77 66.12 4.94
N GLN A 78 7.44 65.81 3.82
CA GLN A 78 6.80 65.82 2.50
C GLN A 78 5.89 64.60 2.34
N PHE A 79 4.72 64.79 1.75
CA PHE A 79 3.81 63.68 1.45
C PHE A 79 3.23 63.77 0.03
N LYS A 80 2.85 62.61 -0.51
CA LYS A 80 2.08 62.47 -1.74
C LYS A 80 0.77 61.74 -1.44
N ILE A 81 -0.29 62.07 -2.19
CA ILE A 81 -1.52 61.30 -2.19
C ILE A 81 -1.41 60.30 -3.33
N ILE A 82 -1.40 59.01 -3.00
CA ILE A 82 -1.35 57.92 -3.98
C ILE A 82 -2.51 56.98 -3.66
N ASP A 83 -3.40 56.76 -4.63
CA ASP A 83 -4.64 55.97 -4.46
C ASP A 83 -5.51 56.41 -3.27
N GLY A 84 -5.56 57.73 -3.00
CA GLY A 84 -6.38 58.30 -1.93
C GLY A 84 -5.78 58.24 -0.52
N ALA A 85 -4.61 57.62 -0.33
CA ALA A 85 -3.89 57.58 0.95
C ALA A 85 -2.67 58.52 0.95
N LYS A 86 -2.33 59.07 2.13
CA LYS A 86 -1.13 59.89 2.32
C LYS A 86 0.10 58.99 2.54
N TYR A 87 1.15 59.26 1.77
CA TYR A 87 2.45 58.62 1.91
C TYR A 87 3.53 59.65 2.16
N TYR A 88 4.38 59.42 3.15
CA TYR A 88 5.44 60.34 3.57
C TYR A 88 6.79 59.94 2.98
N GLU A 89 7.53 60.92 2.46
CA GLU A 89 8.82 60.69 1.83
C GLU A 89 9.90 60.46 2.89
N ILE A 90 10.60 59.33 2.79
CA ILE A 90 11.80 59.06 3.60
C ILE A 90 12.84 60.14 3.29
N ASP A 91 13.56 60.62 4.32
CA ASP A 91 14.61 61.62 4.18
C ASP A 91 15.53 61.28 2.98
N PRO A 92 15.65 62.17 1.98
CA PRO A 92 16.48 61.92 0.80
C PRO A 92 17.92 61.54 1.12
N ALA A 93 18.47 61.99 2.25
CA ALA A 93 19.80 61.60 2.70
C ALA A 93 19.92 60.09 3.03
N GLU A 94 18.79 59.45 3.34
CA GLU A 94 18.73 58.04 3.73
C GLU A 94 18.27 57.10 2.59
N HIS A 95 17.94 57.63 1.41
CA HIS A 95 17.44 56.82 0.28
C HIS A 95 18.39 55.71 -0.12
N GLU A 96 19.70 55.99 -0.17
CA GLU A 96 20.74 55.00 -0.48
C GLU A 96 20.75 53.88 0.58
N PHE A 97 20.81 54.25 1.86
CA PHE A 97 20.80 53.31 2.97
C PHE A 97 19.56 52.42 2.93
N VAL A 98 18.36 53.00 2.87
CA VAL A 98 17.10 52.25 2.90
C VAL A 98 16.99 51.29 1.71
N THR A 99 17.33 51.77 0.51
CA THR A 99 17.31 50.95 -0.70
C THR A 99 18.25 49.75 -0.59
N GLN A 100 19.48 49.97 -0.11
CA GLN A 100 20.46 48.90 0.03
C GLN A 100 20.08 47.94 1.16
N MET A 101 19.52 48.44 2.26
CA MET A 101 19.01 47.59 3.34
C MET A 101 17.88 46.67 2.87
N ILE A 102 16.90 47.18 2.10
CA ILE A 102 15.83 46.36 1.51
C ILE A 102 16.42 45.24 0.66
N ARG A 103 17.37 45.57 -0.22
CA ARG A 103 18.05 44.58 -1.07
C ARG A 103 18.76 43.50 -0.26
N HIS A 104 19.61 43.91 0.68
CA HIS A 104 20.41 42.97 1.46
C HIS A 104 19.54 42.10 2.38
N ILE A 105 18.47 42.63 2.97
CA ILE A 105 17.57 41.83 3.80
C ILE A 105 16.69 40.89 2.97
N ASP A 106 16.24 41.30 1.78
CA ASP A 106 15.49 40.44 0.87
C ASP A 106 16.39 39.30 0.33
N ASP A 107 17.64 39.60 -0.04
CA ASP A 107 18.63 38.59 -0.44
C ASP A 107 18.90 37.60 0.71
N ALA A 108 19.18 38.09 1.93
CA ALA A 108 19.40 37.25 3.11
C ALA A 108 18.18 36.38 3.43
N TRP A 109 16.98 36.93 3.32
CA TRP A 109 15.73 36.22 3.55
C TRP A 109 15.46 35.12 2.52
N ARG A 110 15.76 35.38 1.24
CA ARG A 110 15.64 34.37 0.17
C ARG A 110 16.67 33.27 0.33
N GLU A 111 17.90 33.60 0.71
CA GLU A 111 18.94 32.61 1.02
C GLU A 111 18.55 31.77 2.24
N ALA A 112 17.99 32.38 3.29
CA ALA A 112 17.42 31.66 4.44
C ALA A 112 16.27 30.74 4.02
N ALA A 113 15.38 31.18 3.13
CA ALA A 113 14.33 30.31 2.58
C ALA A 113 14.91 29.11 1.81
N VAL A 114 15.99 29.30 1.05
CA VAL A 114 16.68 28.20 0.36
C VAL A 114 17.35 27.25 1.35
N SER A 115 18.08 27.78 2.34
CA SER A 115 18.68 27.00 3.43
C SER A 115 17.63 26.16 4.14
N PHE A 116 16.55 26.81 4.58
CA PHE A 116 15.41 26.19 5.25
C PHE A 116 14.81 25.09 4.37
N GLY A 117 14.49 25.38 3.12
CA GLY A 117 13.91 24.40 2.20
C GLY A 117 14.83 23.20 1.91
N LYS A 118 16.14 23.41 1.80
CA LYS A 118 17.13 22.32 1.66
C LYS A 118 17.21 21.44 2.91
N LYS A 119 17.21 22.04 4.11
CA LYS A 119 17.17 21.31 5.39
C LYS A 119 15.86 20.53 5.55
N GLU A 120 14.72 21.13 5.18
CA GLU A 120 13.41 20.47 5.16
C GLU A 120 13.42 19.25 4.21
N ASP A 121 13.96 19.38 3.00
CA ASP A 121 14.08 18.27 2.06
C ASP A 121 15.03 17.17 2.57
N ALA A 122 16.09 17.53 3.31
CA ALA A 122 16.96 16.57 3.98
C ALA A 122 16.21 15.81 5.09
N TRP A 123 15.39 16.48 5.89
CA TRP A 123 14.52 15.83 6.90
C TRP A 123 13.49 14.92 6.25
N LYS A 124 12.83 15.35 5.17
CA LYS A 124 11.90 14.50 4.39
C LYS A 124 12.60 13.22 3.94
N LYS A 125 13.84 13.33 3.47
CA LYS A 125 14.64 12.18 3.05
C LYS A 125 14.96 11.25 4.24
N LYS A 126 15.44 11.79 5.36
CA LYS A 126 15.73 10.99 6.58
C LYS A 126 14.48 10.22 7.07
N ILE A 127 13.31 10.85 7.07
CA ILE A 127 12.05 10.20 7.45
C ILE A 127 11.68 9.09 6.46
N LYS A 128 11.72 9.36 5.15
CA LYS A 128 11.44 8.35 4.10
C LYS A 128 12.38 7.15 4.17
N ASP A 129 13.64 7.41 4.47
CA ASP A 129 14.67 6.39 4.62
C ASP A 129 14.51 5.59 5.95
N GLY A 130 13.57 5.97 6.82
CA GLY A 130 13.34 5.32 8.12
C GLY A 130 14.46 5.58 9.14
N LYS A 131 15.21 6.68 8.97
CA LYS A 131 16.33 7.05 9.84
C LYS A 131 15.91 7.84 11.08
N ILE A 132 14.65 8.27 11.14
CA ILE A 132 14.09 8.96 12.30
C ILE A 132 13.22 7.96 13.05
N ALA A 133 13.62 7.63 14.29
CA ALA A 133 12.85 6.74 15.15
C ALA A 133 11.40 7.23 15.33
N ASP A 134 10.44 6.31 15.47
CA ASP A 134 9.00 6.60 15.64
C ASP A 134 8.33 7.29 14.43
N THR A 135 8.97 7.20 13.24
CA THR A 135 8.38 7.64 11.96
C THR A 135 8.18 6.49 10.96
N GLU A 136 8.45 5.25 11.37
CA GLU A 136 8.45 4.07 10.50
C GLU A 136 7.09 3.80 9.86
N LEU A 137 6.00 4.13 10.56
CA LEU A 137 4.63 3.92 10.09
C LEU A 137 4.12 5.02 9.14
N ILE A 138 4.77 6.18 9.11
CA ILE A 138 4.36 7.35 8.31
C ILE A 138 5.30 7.63 7.12
N LYS A 139 6.45 6.95 7.02
CA LYS A 139 7.48 7.23 6.01
C LYS A 139 7.01 7.18 4.54
N ASP A 140 5.93 6.44 4.28
CA ASP A 140 5.33 6.29 2.95
C ASP A 140 4.18 7.29 2.68
N GLU A 141 3.92 8.26 3.57
CA GLU A 141 2.86 9.28 3.44
C GLU A 141 3.45 10.67 3.14
N PRO A 142 3.57 11.08 1.86
CA PRO A 142 4.28 12.30 1.48
C PRO A 142 3.83 13.56 2.22
N ASP A 143 2.53 13.72 2.44
CA ASP A 143 1.95 14.88 3.10
C ASP A 143 2.29 14.93 4.59
N VAL A 144 2.23 13.78 5.29
CA VAL A 144 2.58 13.69 6.71
C VAL A 144 4.08 13.86 6.90
N VAL A 145 4.89 13.23 6.04
CA VAL A 145 6.35 13.39 6.01
C VAL A 145 6.72 14.86 5.77
N GLY A 146 6.08 15.54 4.83
CA GLY A 146 6.33 16.95 4.55
C GLY A 146 6.04 17.85 5.74
N LYS A 147 4.86 17.68 6.36
CA LYS A 147 4.47 18.44 7.56
C LYS A 147 5.40 18.16 8.74
N LEU A 148 5.79 16.91 8.98
CA LEU A 148 6.69 16.56 10.07
C LEU A 148 8.11 17.08 9.83
N ALA A 149 8.63 16.97 8.60
CA ALA A 149 9.94 17.52 8.24
C ALA A 149 9.98 19.03 8.41
N HIS A 150 8.91 19.72 8.01
CA HIS A 150 8.74 21.15 8.23
C HIS A 150 8.74 21.47 9.74
N LEU A 151 7.94 20.76 10.54
CA LEU A 151 7.88 20.95 11.99
C LEU A 151 9.25 20.72 12.67
N ILE A 152 9.96 19.64 12.33
CA ILE A 152 11.32 19.39 12.81
C ILE A 152 12.23 20.57 12.44
N ASN A 153 12.16 21.03 11.19
CA ASN A 153 13.02 22.12 10.73
C ASN A 153 12.73 23.43 11.47
N VAL A 154 11.46 23.79 11.69
CA VAL A 154 11.09 25.01 12.45
C VAL A 154 11.68 24.97 13.87
N GLU A 155 11.63 23.82 14.54
CA GLU A 155 12.04 23.68 15.94
C GLU A 155 13.56 23.55 16.11
N VAL A 156 14.22 22.88 15.16
CA VAL A 156 15.66 22.59 15.21
C VAL A 156 16.50 23.73 14.61
N ASN A 157 16.00 24.40 13.58
CA ASN A 157 16.73 25.44 12.86
C ASN A 157 16.26 26.82 13.29
N LEU A 158 16.87 27.37 14.34
CA LEU A 158 16.49 28.67 14.90
C LEU A 158 17.17 29.85 14.17
N SER A 159 18.20 29.58 13.37
CA SER A 159 18.94 30.60 12.60
C SER A 159 18.13 31.18 11.45
N ASP A 160 17.53 30.34 10.59
CA ASP A 160 16.78 30.83 9.43
C ASP A 160 15.51 31.62 9.85
N PRO A 161 14.71 31.19 10.84
CA PRO A 161 13.56 31.95 11.32
C PRO A 161 13.92 33.32 11.92
N ALA A 162 15.13 33.50 12.47
CA ALA A 162 15.58 34.82 12.92
C ALA A 162 15.72 35.81 11.74
N VAL A 163 16.10 35.33 10.55
CA VAL A 163 16.11 36.16 9.33
C VAL A 163 14.70 36.58 8.93
N TYR A 164 13.74 35.67 9.06
CA TYR A 164 12.33 35.98 8.82
C TYR A 164 11.83 37.07 9.76
N ASP A 165 12.07 36.94 11.07
CA ASP A 165 11.63 37.91 12.07
C ASP A 165 12.36 39.25 11.91
N ALA A 166 13.68 39.24 11.65
CA ALA A 166 14.45 40.44 11.35
C ALA A 166 13.88 41.20 10.15
N ARG A 167 13.59 40.49 9.05
CA ARG A 167 12.95 41.10 7.87
C ARG A 167 11.57 41.63 8.21
N LYS A 168 10.73 40.83 8.87
CA LYS A 168 9.36 41.21 9.21
C LYS A 168 9.36 42.49 10.05
N ASP A 169 10.19 42.54 11.09
CA ASP A 169 10.30 43.69 11.98
C ASP A 169 10.82 44.91 11.24
N PHE A 170 11.89 44.77 10.46
CA PHE A 170 12.42 45.86 9.65
C PHE A 170 11.35 46.39 8.69
N ILE A 171 10.67 45.52 7.93
CA ILE A 171 9.72 45.95 6.91
C ILE A 171 8.44 46.54 7.51
N VAL A 172 7.79 45.81 8.43
CA VAL A 172 6.48 46.18 8.98
C VAL A 172 6.57 47.43 9.85
N GLN A 173 7.63 47.56 10.67
CA GLN A 173 7.74 48.68 11.59
C GLN A 173 8.19 49.98 10.89
N ASN A 174 8.97 49.89 9.81
CA ASN A 174 9.65 51.06 9.26
C ASN A 174 9.08 51.59 7.94
N PHE A 175 8.22 50.88 7.21
CA PHE A 175 7.83 51.31 5.85
C PHE A 175 6.33 51.59 5.63
N SER A 176 5.51 51.45 6.66
CA SER A 176 4.07 51.74 6.55
C SER A 176 3.82 53.19 6.14
N ASN A 177 3.02 53.40 5.09
CA ASN A 177 2.66 54.72 4.53
C ASN A 177 3.86 55.62 4.19
N LYS A 178 4.98 55.04 3.71
CA LYS A 178 6.16 55.78 3.27
C LYS A 178 6.43 55.65 1.76
N THR A 179 7.20 56.60 1.21
CA THR A 179 7.74 56.57 -0.16
C THR A 179 9.26 56.71 -0.17
N ILE A 180 9.89 56.15 -1.22
CA ILE A 180 11.32 56.30 -1.52
C ILE A 180 11.43 56.84 -2.95
N GLY A 181 11.97 58.04 -3.12
CA GLY A 181 12.01 58.72 -4.42
C GLY A 181 10.61 58.96 -4.99
N GLY A 182 9.59 59.09 -4.13
CA GLY A 182 8.19 59.22 -4.53
C GLY A 182 7.49 57.94 -5.01
N VAL A 183 8.13 56.76 -4.91
CA VAL A 183 7.53 55.44 -5.16
C VAL A 183 7.08 54.84 -3.83
N LYS A 184 5.92 54.17 -3.77
CA LYS A 184 5.48 53.48 -2.54
C LYS A 184 6.54 52.46 -2.13
N THR A 185 6.90 52.43 -0.85
CA THR A 185 7.82 51.41 -0.30
C THR A 185 7.34 50.00 -0.61
N ALA A 186 6.03 49.73 -0.57
CA ALA A 186 5.45 48.44 -0.93
C ALA A 186 5.74 48.03 -2.38
N ASP A 187 5.63 48.97 -3.33
CA ASP A 187 5.91 48.70 -4.75
C ASP A 187 7.41 48.44 -4.96
N TYR A 188 8.25 49.21 -4.25
CA TYR A 188 9.69 49.00 -4.25
C TYR A 188 10.06 47.59 -3.75
N ILE A 189 9.55 47.20 -2.59
CA ILE A 189 9.77 45.87 -1.99
C ILE A 189 9.26 44.76 -2.93
N ASN A 190 8.09 44.92 -3.54
CA ASN A 190 7.55 43.93 -4.48
C ASN A 190 8.44 43.76 -5.71
N SER A 191 8.99 44.85 -6.26
CA SER A 191 9.92 44.78 -7.39
C SER A 191 11.24 44.09 -7.01
N ASP A 192 11.75 44.35 -5.80
CA ASP A 192 12.98 43.74 -5.33
C ASP A 192 12.79 42.25 -5.01
N ILE A 193 11.62 41.87 -4.50
CA ILE A 193 11.23 40.47 -4.28
C ILE A 193 11.38 39.63 -5.57
N GLU A 194 10.93 40.15 -6.72
CA GLU A 194 11.03 39.44 -8.00
C GLU A 194 12.48 39.29 -8.45
N ARG A 195 13.27 40.37 -8.35
CA ARG A 195 14.72 40.36 -8.62
C ARG A 195 15.43 39.34 -7.74
N ALA A 196 15.33 39.48 -6.42
CA ALA A 196 16.00 38.65 -5.43
C ALA A 196 15.61 37.18 -5.60
N THR A 197 14.34 36.89 -5.92
CA THR A 197 13.89 35.52 -6.20
C THR A 197 14.62 34.92 -7.40
N ALA A 198 14.73 35.65 -8.52
CA ALA A 198 15.40 35.16 -9.72
C ALA A 198 16.92 34.98 -9.51
N GLU A 199 17.57 35.95 -8.86
CA GLU A 199 19.01 35.91 -8.61
C GLU A 199 19.41 34.80 -7.64
N VAL A 200 18.71 34.66 -6.51
CA VAL A 200 18.99 33.62 -5.51
C VAL A 200 18.65 32.23 -6.06
N ALA A 201 17.59 32.09 -6.86
CA ALA A 201 17.27 30.83 -7.54
C ALA A 201 18.38 30.42 -8.52
N ALA A 202 18.85 31.35 -9.36
CA ALA A 202 19.94 31.11 -10.30
C ALA A 202 21.24 30.73 -9.56
N LYS A 203 21.61 31.49 -8.52
CA LYS A 203 22.79 31.22 -7.68
C LYS A 203 22.77 29.82 -7.05
N ASN A 204 21.58 29.34 -6.67
CA ASN A 204 21.40 28.05 -6.02
C ASN A 204 21.04 26.89 -6.97
N ASN A 205 21.03 27.12 -8.29
CA ASN A 205 20.59 26.16 -9.31
C ASN A 205 19.19 25.58 -9.04
N LEU A 206 18.24 26.44 -8.66
CA LEU A 206 16.84 26.08 -8.42
C LEU A 206 15.94 26.59 -9.53
N SER A 207 14.87 25.85 -9.85
CA SER A 207 13.80 26.39 -10.69
C SER A 207 13.01 27.45 -9.91
N ASN A 208 12.38 28.37 -10.63
CA ASN A 208 11.54 29.41 -10.03
C ASN A 208 10.38 28.82 -9.21
N GLU A 209 9.80 27.70 -9.66
CA GLU A 209 8.74 26.99 -8.95
C GLU A 209 9.25 26.40 -7.63
N LYS A 210 10.45 25.81 -7.63
CA LYS A 210 11.06 25.25 -6.41
C LYS A 210 11.42 26.36 -5.42
N MET A 211 11.93 27.49 -5.90
CA MET A 211 12.19 28.67 -5.08
C MET A 211 10.90 29.21 -4.46
N LYS A 212 9.83 29.39 -5.24
CA LYS A 212 8.51 29.79 -4.73
C LYS A 212 7.97 28.81 -3.70
N ALA A 213 8.19 27.50 -3.87
CA ALA A 213 7.78 26.50 -2.89
C ALA A 213 8.53 26.65 -1.56
N TYR A 214 9.85 26.83 -1.58
CA TYR A 214 10.66 27.06 -0.36
C TYR A 214 10.26 28.35 0.37
N VAL A 215 10.05 29.42 -0.38
CA VAL A 215 9.57 30.70 0.14
C VAL A 215 8.23 30.54 0.83
N ARG A 216 7.30 29.78 0.21
CA ARG A 216 5.99 29.51 0.79
C ARG A 216 6.11 28.71 2.10
N THR A 217 6.87 27.61 2.12
CA THR A 217 7.02 26.82 3.35
C THR A 217 7.77 27.58 4.44
N PHE A 218 8.73 28.42 4.09
CA PHE A 218 9.44 29.27 5.05
C PHE A 218 8.52 30.34 5.68
N ASN A 219 7.57 30.88 4.92
CA ASN A 219 6.54 31.80 5.44
C ASN A 219 5.51 31.10 6.35
N GLU A 220 5.20 29.83 6.08
CA GLU A 220 4.26 29.02 6.86
C GLU A 220 4.89 28.58 8.19
N ARG A 221 5.15 29.51 9.12
CA ARG A 221 5.71 29.17 10.45
C ARG A 221 4.70 28.53 11.41
N ASP A 222 3.42 28.52 11.05
CA ASP A 222 2.37 27.94 11.86
C ASP A 222 2.29 26.42 11.67
N GLY A 223 3.00 25.70 12.54
CA GLY A 223 2.92 24.25 12.66
C GLY A 223 1.57 23.73 13.18
N SER A 224 0.57 24.59 13.47
CA SER A 224 -0.73 24.22 14.05
C SER A 224 -1.52 23.19 13.23
N LYS A 225 -1.14 22.93 11.97
CA LYS A 225 -1.56 21.74 11.22
C LYS A 225 -0.82 20.49 11.71
N SER A 226 -0.82 20.31 13.02
CA SER A 226 -0.05 19.31 13.75
C SER A 226 -0.36 17.91 13.22
N THR A 227 0.70 17.17 12.94
CA THR A 227 0.68 15.73 12.64
C THR A 227 0.37 14.90 13.90
N GLY A 228 0.20 15.55 15.06
CA GLY A 228 0.15 14.95 16.40
C GLY A 228 1.54 14.80 17.05
N TYR A 229 2.61 15.12 16.33
CA TYR A 229 3.97 15.10 16.87
C TYR A 229 4.29 16.42 17.56
N LYS A 230 5.04 16.35 18.66
CA LYS A 230 5.66 17.51 19.32
C LYS A 230 7.16 17.30 19.38
N ILE A 231 7.93 18.23 18.83
CA ILE A 231 9.39 18.15 18.81
C ILE A 231 9.93 18.60 20.18
N LYS A 232 11.01 17.98 20.64
CA LYS A 232 11.70 18.39 21.86
C LYS A 232 12.33 19.77 21.66
N GLU A 233 12.09 20.69 22.60
CA GLU A 233 12.72 22.01 22.58
C GLU A 233 14.23 21.93 22.83
N GLY A 234 14.99 22.85 22.23
CA GLY A 234 16.43 23.01 22.48
C GLY A 234 17.32 21.94 21.85
N LEU A 235 16.83 21.20 20.86
CA LEU A 235 17.66 20.30 20.06
C LEU A 235 18.73 21.09 19.29
N PRO A 236 19.95 20.54 19.14
CA PRO A 236 20.97 21.15 18.28
C PRO A 236 20.53 21.12 16.82
N GLU A 237 21.03 22.04 15.97
CA GLU A 237 20.65 22.14 14.55
C GLU A 237 20.82 20.82 13.76
N GLU A 238 21.79 20.00 14.18
CA GLU A 238 22.03 18.65 13.68
C GLU A 238 22.03 17.65 14.83
N PRO A 239 20.86 17.16 15.28
CA PRO A 239 20.80 16.16 16.33
C PRO A 239 21.40 14.84 15.84
N ALA A 240 21.99 14.08 16.77
CA ALA A 240 22.66 12.83 16.43
C ALA A 240 21.66 11.83 15.81
N GLU A 241 22.13 10.91 14.96
CA GLU A 241 21.25 9.98 14.21
C GLU A 241 20.36 9.11 15.13
N ASN A 242 20.76 8.92 16.40
CA ASN A 242 20.02 8.17 17.41
C ASN A 242 19.38 9.05 18.49
N GLU A 243 19.44 10.38 18.37
CA GLU A 243 18.83 11.28 19.33
C GLU A 243 17.30 11.28 19.18
N TYR A 244 16.61 11.12 20.30
CA TYR A 244 15.15 11.08 20.32
C TYR A 244 14.57 12.49 20.11
N LEU A 245 13.92 12.71 18.97
CA LEU A 245 13.45 14.04 18.53
C LEU A 245 12.12 14.47 19.13
N PHE A 246 11.28 13.54 19.59
CA PHE A 246 9.88 13.82 19.90
C PHE A 246 9.64 13.91 21.40
N GLN A 247 9.01 14.99 21.87
CA GLN A 247 8.49 15.05 23.24
C GLN A 247 7.19 14.25 23.36
N GLU A 248 6.31 14.37 22.38
CA GLU A 248 5.02 13.68 22.32
C GLU A 248 4.83 13.07 20.92
N LEU A 249 4.29 11.85 20.89
CA LEU A 249 3.89 11.17 19.68
C LEU A 249 2.37 11.30 19.50
N PRO A 250 1.86 11.23 18.26
CA PRO A 250 0.42 11.15 18.02
C PRO A 250 -0.21 9.99 18.79
N ASP A 251 -1.41 10.20 19.34
CA ASP A 251 -2.14 9.21 20.15
C ASP A 251 -2.21 7.82 19.50
N TYR A 252 -2.45 7.76 18.19
CA TYR A 252 -2.53 6.50 17.47
C TYR A 252 -1.20 5.72 17.48
N LEU A 253 -0.05 6.40 17.45
CA LEU A 253 1.26 5.73 17.57
C LEU A 253 1.52 5.27 18.99
N VAL A 254 1.15 6.09 19.98
CA VAL A 254 1.24 5.72 21.40
C VAL A 254 0.39 4.46 21.67
N ASN A 255 -0.85 4.44 21.18
CA ASN A 255 -1.74 3.30 21.30
C ASN A 255 -1.17 2.04 20.64
N ILE A 256 -0.65 2.13 19.41
CA ILE A 256 -0.04 0.99 18.72
C ILE A 256 1.16 0.45 19.51
N ARG A 257 2.04 1.34 19.98
CA ARG A 257 3.26 0.98 20.73
C ARG A 257 2.95 0.34 22.08
N ASN A 258 1.88 0.77 22.75
CA ASN A 258 1.41 0.19 24.00
C ASN A 258 0.78 -1.20 23.85
N ASN A 259 0.57 -1.66 22.61
CA ASN A 259 0.04 -3.00 22.29
C ASN A 259 1.10 -3.83 21.53
N PRO A 260 2.16 -4.30 22.20
CA PRO A 260 3.26 -5.01 21.51
C PRO A 260 2.89 -6.39 20.96
N SER A 261 1.84 -7.06 21.47
CA SER A 261 1.43 -8.39 21.00
C SER A 261 0.35 -8.36 19.92
N GLU A 262 0.26 -9.43 19.13
CA GLU A 262 -0.78 -9.58 18.10
C GLU A 262 -2.18 -9.56 18.73
N GLU A 263 -2.37 -10.23 19.86
CA GLU A 263 -3.63 -10.30 20.61
C GLU A 263 -4.05 -8.93 21.16
N GLN A 264 -3.09 -8.15 21.68
CA GLN A 264 -3.35 -6.79 22.19
C GLN A 264 -3.77 -5.85 21.06
N LEU A 265 -3.06 -5.90 19.92
CA LEU A 265 -3.47 -5.14 18.73
C LEU A 265 -4.85 -5.59 18.23
N GLU A 266 -5.16 -6.88 18.31
CA GLU A 266 -6.46 -7.39 17.90
C GLU A 266 -7.59 -6.95 18.82
N ALA A 267 -7.36 -6.91 20.14
CA ALA A 267 -8.30 -6.37 21.11
C ALA A 267 -8.52 -4.87 20.88
N HIS A 268 -7.46 -4.10 20.64
CA HIS A 268 -7.56 -2.67 20.32
C HIS A 268 -8.32 -2.44 19.01
N GLU A 269 -8.03 -3.21 17.97
CA GLU A 269 -8.75 -3.15 16.69
C GLU A 269 -10.24 -3.45 16.88
N ARG A 270 -10.61 -4.37 17.78
CA ARG A 270 -12.01 -4.66 18.09
C ARG A 270 -12.71 -3.43 18.67
N THR A 271 -12.10 -2.72 19.62
CA THR A 271 -12.65 -1.47 20.19
C THR A 271 -12.82 -0.38 19.12
N LEU A 272 -11.85 -0.25 18.21
CA LEU A 272 -11.93 0.69 17.09
C LEU A 272 -13.05 0.31 16.10
N MET A 273 -13.17 -0.97 15.77
CA MET A 273 -14.23 -1.49 14.91
C MET A 273 -15.62 -1.35 15.54
N GLU A 274 -15.74 -1.45 16.86
CA GLU A 274 -16.99 -1.19 17.58
C GLU A 274 -17.47 0.25 17.34
N LYS A 275 -16.58 1.25 17.44
CA LYS A 275 -16.91 2.65 17.09
C LYS A 275 -17.41 2.79 15.65
N ILE A 276 -16.73 2.14 14.70
CA ILE A 276 -17.15 2.12 13.28
C ILE A 276 -18.54 1.50 13.15
N HIS A 277 -18.76 0.31 13.73
CA HIS A 277 -20.02 -0.40 13.64
C HIS A 277 -21.17 0.38 14.29
N MET A 278 -20.93 1.09 15.39
CA MET A 278 -21.90 1.99 16.04
C MET A 278 -22.31 3.14 15.12
N ASN A 279 -21.35 3.81 14.47
CA ASN A 279 -21.65 4.88 13.51
C ASN A 279 -22.40 4.34 12.30
N GLU A 280 -21.95 3.23 11.71
CA GLU A 280 -22.67 2.60 10.59
C GLU A 280 -24.09 2.14 11.00
N ARG A 281 -24.29 1.68 12.24
CA ARG A 281 -25.62 1.31 12.76
C ARG A 281 -26.51 2.54 12.86
N TYR A 282 -25.99 3.66 13.34
CA TYR A 282 -26.71 4.93 13.35
C TYR A 282 -27.12 5.36 11.93
N VAL A 283 -26.18 5.34 10.97
CA VAL A 283 -26.45 5.66 9.57
C VAL A 283 -27.53 4.73 8.99
N GLN A 284 -27.42 3.42 9.22
CA GLN A 284 -28.41 2.43 8.78
C GLN A 284 -29.81 2.73 9.35
N LYS A 285 -29.93 3.02 10.66
CA LYS A 285 -31.21 3.39 11.28
C LYS A 285 -31.83 4.62 10.63
N MET A 286 -31.02 5.67 10.42
CA MET A 286 -31.50 6.92 9.84
C MET A 286 -31.88 6.73 8.37
N GLN A 287 -31.19 5.86 7.63
CA GLN A 287 -31.60 5.48 6.28
C GLN A 287 -32.99 4.81 6.28
N SER A 288 -33.21 3.85 7.18
CA SER A 288 -34.53 3.22 7.34
C SER A 288 -35.62 4.25 7.68
N VAL A 289 -35.32 5.20 8.57
CA VAL A 289 -36.22 6.33 8.91
C VAL A 289 -36.52 7.18 7.68
N VAL A 290 -35.51 7.59 6.92
CA VAL A 290 -35.67 8.37 5.68
C VAL A 290 -36.57 7.66 4.68
N ASP A 291 -36.41 6.34 4.53
CA ASP A 291 -37.22 5.56 3.59
C ASP A 291 -38.69 5.44 4.03
N ILE A 292 -38.96 5.37 5.33
CA ILE A 292 -40.33 5.45 5.87
C ILE A 292 -40.89 6.86 5.72
N THR A 293 -40.08 7.89 5.94
CA THR A 293 -40.50 9.28 5.71
C THR A 293 -40.90 9.52 4.26
N LYS A 294 -40.20 8.92 3.28
CA LYS A 294 -40.61 8.97 1.86
C LYS A 294 -41.98 8.35 1.63
N HIS A 295 -42.27 7.24 2.31
CA HIS A 295 -43.58 6.61 2.25
C HIS A 295 -44.68 7.52 2.82
N LEU A 296 -44.47 8.05 4.04
CA LEU A 296 -45.40 8.97 4.70
C LEU A 296 -45.63 10.25 3.88
N HIS A 297 -44.56 10.83 3.35
CA HIS A 297 -44.64 11.99 2.46
C HIS A 297 -45.48 11.68 1.21
N SER A 298 -45.27 10.51 0.59
CA SER A 298 -46.06 10.09 -0.57
C SER A 298 -47.54 9.88 -0.26
N GLU A 299 -47.86 9.29 0.89
CA GLU A 299 -49.26 9.12 1.31
C GLU A 299 -49.92 10.46 1.61
N LEU A 300 -49.24 11.32 2.36
CA LEU A 300 -49.74 12.64 2.74
C LEU A 300 -49.95 13.53 1.52
N LYS A 301 -49.05 13.44 0.53
CA LYS A 301 -49.16 14.17 -0.73
C LYS A 301 -50.36 13.69 -1.54
N GLY A 302 -50.56 12.38 -1.64
CA GLY A 302 -51.73 11.83 -2.32
C GLY A 302 -53.05 12.26 -1.68
N MET A 303 -53.10 12.43 -0.34
CA MET A 303 -54.27 12.96 0.34
C MET A 303 -54.49 14.46 0.07
N ALA A 304 -53.42 15.25 0.04
CA ALA A 304 -53.51 16.68 -0.31
C ALA A 304 -53.95 16.89 -1.77
N ASP A 305 -53.46 16.04 -2.68
CA ASP A 305 -53.87 16.03 -4.09
C ASP A 305 -55.37 15.67 -4.21
N GLU A 306 -55.86 14.66 -3.46
CA GLU A 306 -57.28 14.30 -3.42
C GLU A 306 -58.17 15.45 -2.91
N MET A 307 -57.74 16.20 -1.89
CA MET A 307 -58.47 17.40 -1.42
C MET A 307 -58.56 18.45 -2.52
N THR A 308 -57.44 18.72 -3.20
CA THR A 308 -57.37 19.70 -4.29
C THR A 308 -58.27 19.29 -5.46
N GLU A 309 -58.32 18.01 -5.82
CA GLU A 309 -59.22 17.47 -6.84
C GLU A 309 -60.71 17.60 -6.46
N GLN A 310 -61.03 17.61 -5.17
CA GLN A 310 -62.38 17.82 -4.65
C GLN A 310 -62.75 19.31 -4.55
N GLY A 311 -61.82 20.22 -4.84
CA GLY A 311 -62.01 21.67 -4.79
C GLY A 311 -61.67 22.31 -3.44
N ASP A 312 -61.10 21.54 -2.51
CA ASP A 312 -60.66 22.03 -1.20
C ASP A 312 -59.17 22.42 -1.23
N GLU A 313 -58.81 23.56 -0.63
CA GLU A 313 -57.40 23.91 -0.44
C GLU A 313 -56.81 23.14 0.74
N PRO A 314 -55.63 22.49 0.61
CA PRO A 314 -54.95 21.85 1.73
C PRO A 314 -54.69 22.85 2.86
N GLU A 315 -55.02 22.46 4.08
CA GLU A 315 -54.82 23.35 5.23
C GLU A 315 -53.33 23.66 5.46
N TYR A 316 -53.06 24.80 6.11
CA TYR A 316 -51.70 25.28 6.32
C TYR A 316 -50.81 24.24 7.04
N TRP A 317 -51.32 23.58 8.07
CA TRP A 317 -50.54 22.57 8.81
C TRP A 317 -50.21 21.34 7.96
N LEU A 318 -51.08 20.96 7.01
CA LEU A 318 -50.85 19.86 6.07
C LEU A 318 -49.73 20.21 5.10
N THR A 319 -49.82 21.41 4.51
CA THR A 319 -48.80 21.96 3.61
C THR A 319 -47.45 22.07 4.31
N TYR A 320 -47.43 22.56 5.54
CA TYR A 320 -46.22 22.73 6.33
C TYR A 320 -45.59 21.38 6.74
N SER A 321 -46.41 20.38 7.08
CA SER A 321 -45.93 19.00 7.31
C SER A 321 -45.37 18.36 6.05
N LEU A 322 -45.99 18.57 4.88
CA LEU A 322 -45.46 18.10 3.60
C LEU A 322 -44.07 18.66 3.33
N GLN A 323 -43.89 19.97 3.44
CA GLN A 323 -42.59 20.63 3.25
C GLN A 323 -41.52 20.13 4.24
N SER A 324 -41.92 19.91 5.49
CA SER A 324 -41.02 19.40 6.54
C SER A 324 -40.60 17.95 6.28
N LEU A 325 -41.53 17.09 5.84
CA LEU A 325 -41.23 15.72 5.46
C LEU A 325 -40.40 15.64 4.18
N GLU A 326 -40.70 16.47 3.18
CA GLU A 326 -39.93 16.59 1.94
C GLU A 326 -38.46 16.87 2.27
N SER A 327 -38.20 17.87 3.12
CA SER A 327 -36.87 18.20 3.63
C SER A 327 -36.16 16.98 4.24
N PHE A 328 -36.89 16.15 5.00
CA PHE A 328 -36.33 14.91 5.57
C PHE A 328 -35.96 13.90 4.48
N THR A 329 -36.75 13.75 3.42
CA THR A 329 -36.46 12.78 2.35
C THR A 329 -35.14 13.02 1.60
N HIS A 330 -34.60 14.24 1.67
CA HIS A 330 -33.33 14.64 1.08
C HIS A 330 -32.09 14.29 1.93
N VAL A 331 -32.28 13.89 3.19
CA VAL A 331 -31.17 13.52 4.09
C VAL A 331 -30.35 12.36 3.51
N GLY A 332 -29.02 12.53 3.49
CA GLY A 332 -28.09 11.54 2.95
C GLY A 332 -27.94 11.56 1.42
N LYS A 333 -28.55 12.54 0.74
CA LYS A 333 -28.49 12.68 -0.72
C LYS A 333 -28.23 14.11 -1.19
N ASP A 334 -29.10 15.06 -0.81
CA ASP A 334 -29.09 16.44 -1.31
C ASP A 334 -29.70 17.45 -0.32
N TYR A 335 -29.43 17.27 0.97
CA TYR A 335 -30.00 18.09 2.04
C TYR A 335 -29.27 19.43 2.28
N TYR A 336 -30.04 20.51 2.44
CA TYR A 336 -29.54 21.84 2.80
C TYR A 336 -29.87 22.20 4.26
N LEU A 337 -28.84 22.46 5.07
CA LEU A 337 -29.02 22.93 6.46
C LEU A 337 -29.73 24.30 6.49
N ASN A 338 -29.33 25.20 5.60
CA ASN A 338 -30.01 26.46 5.32
C ASN A 338 -29.78 26.87 3.86
N VAL A 339 -30.49 27.89 3.39
CA VAL A 339 -30.44 28.37 1.99
C VAL A 339 -29.04 28.81 1.56
N ASP A 340 -28.22 29.26 2.52
CA ASP A 340 -26.86 29.77 2.28
C ASP A 340 -25.76 28.71 2.49
N ALA A 341 -26.12 27.50 2.93
CA ALA A 341 -25.18 26.43 3.21
C ALA A 341 -24.99 25.53 1.98
N PRO A 342 -23.76 25.00 1.74
CA PRO A 342 -23.59 23.96 0.75
C PRO A 342 -24.40 22.72 1.13
N ASN A 343 -24.83 21.99 0.11
CA ASN A 343 -25.51 20.71 0.26
C ASN A 343 -24.68 19.74 1.13
N CYS A 344 -25.36 19.03 2.04
CA CYS A 344 -24.81 18.01 2.92
C CYS A 344 -25.40 16.64 2.59
N ASP A 345 -24.65 15.85 1.82
CA ASP A 345 -25.02 14.48 1.45
C ASP A 345 -24.79 13.47 2.60
N GLN A 346 -24.51 13.94 3.83
CA GLN A 346 -24.14 13.09 4.95
C GLN A 346 -25.28 12.92 5.95
N ILE A 347 -25.52 11.68 6.37
CA ILE A 347 -26.33 11.37 7.55
C ILE A 347 -25.48 11.61 8.80
N SER A 348 -25.75 12.71 9.50
CA SER A 348 -25.04 13.07 10.74
C SER A 348 -26.00 13.58 11.81
N PRO A 349 -25.64 13.51 13.10
CA PRO A 349 -26.50 14.02 14.18
C PRO A 349 -26.95 15.46 13.97
N ARG A 350 -26.07 16.34 13.49
CA ARG A 350 -26.41 17.74 13.24
C ARG A 350 -27.49 17.90 12.17
N VAL A 351 -27.38 17.16 11.06
CA VAL A 351 -28.37 17.18 9.98
C VAL A 351 -29.70 16.61 10.46
N ILE A 352 -29.68 15.47 11.16
CA ILE A 352 -30.89 14.84 11.70
C ILE A 352 -31.57 15.75 12.74
N THR A 353 -30.81 16.38 13.63
CA THR A 353 -31.35 17.31 14.64
C THR A 353 -32.01 18.54 13.98
N ASP A 354 -31.43 19.09 12.91
CA ASP A 354 -32.03 20.20 12.17
C ASP A 354 -33.36 19.80 11.52
N VAL A 355 -33.37 18.67 10.80
CA VAL A 355 -34.58 18.16 10.13
C VAL A 355 -35.67 17.76 11.12
N THR A 356 -35.31 17.04 12.18
CA THR A 356 -36.27 16.64 13.22
C THR A 356 -36.81 17.84 13.98
N GLY A 357 -36.03 18.93 14.08
CA GLY A 357 -36.51 20.23 14.57
C GLY A 357 -37.61 20.82 13.69
N LYS A 358 -37.43 20.85 12.36
CA LYS A 358 -38.45 21.30 11.40
C LYS A 358 -39.72 20.44 11.47
N VAL A 359 -39.56 19.11 11.48
CA VAL A 359 -40.70 18.19 11.61
C VAL A 359 -41.40 18.32 12.96
N SER A 360 -40.68 18.49 14.07
CA SER A 360 -41.27 18.66 15.41
C SER A 360 -42.26 19.83 15.47
N ILE A 361 -41.92 20.96 14.83
CA ILE A 361 -42.80 22.14 14.76
C ILE A 361 -44.10 21.78 14.01
N SER A 362 -44.00 21.11 12.86
CA SER A 362 -45.18 20.77 12.05
C SER A 362 -46.02 19.61 12.63
N SER A 363 -45.37 18.60 13.23
CA SER A 363 -46.01 17.31 13.56
C SER A 363 -46.94 17.39 14.76
N THR A 364 -46.68 18.29 15.72
CA THR A 364 -47.53 18.46 16.90
C THR A 364 -48.85 19.10 16.51
N ASP A 365 -48.79 20.23 15.80
CA ASP A 365 -49.97 20.92 15.27
C ASP A 365 -50.77 20.01 14.34
N PHE A 366 -50.10 19.31 13.42
CA PHE A 366 -50.74 18.35 12.53
C PHE A 366 -51.49 17.24 13.29
N MET A 367 -50.87 16.67 14.33
CA MET A 367 -51.48 15.62 15.14
C MET A 367 -52.68 16.14 15.95
N ASP A 368 -52.58 17.32 16.56
CA ASP A 368 -53.65 17.89 17.37
C ASP A 368 -54.87 18.27 16.53
N GLN A 369 -54.66 18.89 15.37
CA GLN A 369 -55.73 19.30 14.45
C GLN A 369 -56.47 18.10 13.86
N THR A 370 -55.74 17.08 13.40
CA THR A 370 -56.36 15.87 12.86
C THR A 370 -57.09 15.06 13.92
N LYS A 371 -56.56 15.02 15.14
CA LYS A 371 -57.25 14.38 16.26
C LYS A 371 -58.56 15.09 16.61
N ALA A 372 -58.57 16.43 16.66
CA ALA A 372 -59.78 17.19 16.95
C ALA A 372 -60.91 16.89 15.95
N ARG A 373 -60.58 16.72 14.66
CA ARG A 373 -61.54 16.31 13.62
C ARG A 373 -62.07 14.90 13.82
N VAL A 374 -61.20 13.95 14.18
CA VAL A 374 -61.62 12.59 14.49
C VAL A 374 -62.54 12.55 15.72
N ASP A 375 -62.21 13.30 16.77
CA ASP A 375 -63.02 13.42 17.98
C ASP A 375 -64.40 14.02 17.64
N GLN A 376 -64.47 15.04 16.78
CA GLN A 376 -65.73 15.59 16.28
C GLN A 376 -66.56 14.52 15.54
N HIS A 377 -65.95 13.74 14.64
CA HIS A 377 -66.64 12.65 13.94
C HIS A 377 -67.13 11.54 14.87
N ILE A 378 -66.41 11.28 15.98
CA ILE A 378 -66.84 10.36 17.03
C ILE A 378 -68.07 10.92 17.76
N GLU A 379 -68.03 12.19 18.17
CA GLU A 379 -69.14 12.87 18.85
C GLU A 379 -70.41 12.93 18.00
N GLU A 380 -70.26 13.17 16.70
CA GLU A 380 -71.36 13.25 15.73
C GLU A 380 -71.84 11.87 15.21
N GLY A 381 -71.10 10.78 15.51
CA GLY A 381 -71.40 9.44 14.98
C GLY A 381 -71.15 9.30 13.47
N THR A 382 -70.28 10.14 12.90
CA THR A 382 -69.99 10.22 11.46
C THR A 382 -68.63 9.64 11.06
N LEU A 383 -67.92 8.96 11.98
CA LEU A 383 -66.59 8.37 11.74
C LEU A 383 -66.55 7.39 10.55
N ASP A 384 -67.62 6.64 10.32
CA ASP A 384 -67.71 5.69 9.20
C ASP A 384 -68.00 6.34 7.84
N SER A 385 -68.28 7.64 7.80
CA SER A 385 -68.48 8.40 6.57
C SER A 385 -67.20 8.47 5.73
N LYS A 386 -67.31 8.87 4.45
CA LYS A 386 -66.14 9.08 3.58
C LYS A 386 -65.15 10.07 4.23
N GLN A 387 -65.67 11.18 4.76
CA GLN A 387 -64.87 12.21 5.42
C GLN A 387 -64.28 11.72 6.74
N GLY A 388 -65.07 11.06 7.58
CA GLY A 388 -64.59 10.49 8.84
C GLY A 388 -63.47 9.47 8.65
N ARG A 389 -63.54 8.63 7.61
CA ARG A 389 -62.44 7.70 7.24
C ARG A 389 -61.21 8.43 6.71
N PHE A 390 -61.40 9.50 5.94
CA PHE A 390 -60.30 10.34 5.45
C PHE A 390 -59.56 11.00 6.62
N ASP A 391 -60.28 11.68 7.51
CA ASP A 391 -59.69 12.34 8.69
C ASP A 391 -59.09 11.31 9.67
N GLY A 392 -59.70 10.13 9.80
CA GLY A 392 -59.13 9.00 10.54
C GLY A 392 -57.79 8.53 9.97
N LYS A 393 -57.67 8.40 8.64
CA LYS A 393 -56.39 8.07 7.99
C LYS A 393 -55.37 9.20 8.17
N LEU A 394 -55.81 10.45 8.08
CA LEU A 394 -54.95 11.62 8.21
C LEU A 394 -54.38 11.74 9.63
N ALA A 395 -55.20 11.48 10.66
CA ALA A 395 -54.77 11.40 12.05
C ALA A 395 -53.77 10.26 12.31
N GLN A 396 -53.96 9.11 11.65
CA GLN A 396 -53.01 8.00 11.72
C GLN A 396 -51.64 8.41 11.13
N ILE A 397 -51.61 9.03 9.95
CA ILE A 397 -50.37 9.54 9.32
C ILE A 397 -49.71 10.59 10.21
N ALA A 398 -50.47 11.54 10.76
CA ALA A 398 -49.94 12.56 11.67
C ALA A 398 -49.28 11.93 12.91
N SER A 399 -49.92 10.91 13.48
CA SER A 399 -49.38 10.12 14.58
C SER A 399 -48.07 9.42 14.16
N ASP A 400 -48.04 8.77 12.99
CA ASP A 400 -46.87 8.08 12.47
C ASP A 400 -45.68 9.03 12.23
N VAL A 401 -45.94 10.21 11.66
CA VAL A 401 -44.94 11.28 11.50
C VAL A 401 -44.37 11.70 12.86
N HIS A 402 -45.23 11.92 13.86
CA HIS A 402 -44.80 12.30 15.20
C HIS A 402 -43.89 11.24 15.84
N PHE A 403 -44.31 9.97 15.84
CA PHE A 403 -43.53 8.88 16.44
C PHE A 403 -42.21 8.62 15.71
N LEU A 404 -42.21 8.67 14.38
CA LEU A 404 -40.99 8.51 13.58
C LEU A 404 -39.99 9.64 13.85
N ASN A 405 -40.48 10.88 13.97
CA ASN A 405 -39.66 12.03 14.33
C ASN A 405 -39.05 11.89 15.74
N MET A 406 -39.84 11.41 16.71
CA MET A 406 -39.35 11.14 18.07
C MET A 406 -38.27 10.05 18.10
N LEU A 407 -38.46 8.97 17.32
CA LEU A 407 -37.45 7.92 17.15
C LEU A 407 -36.15 8.53 16.59
N ALA A 408 -36.24 9.27 15.48
CA ALA A 408 -35.10 9.88 14.81
C ALA A 408 -34.32 10.81 15.76
N LYS A 409 -35.02 11.68 16.47
CA LYS A 409 -34.44 12.60 17.45
C LYS A 409 -33.73 11.86 18.58
N THR A 410 -34.39 10.88 19.21
CA THR A 410 -33.80 10.09 20.30
C THR A 410 -32.55 9.34 19.86
N GLN A 411 -32.55 8.76 18.64
CA GLN A 411 -31.36 8.10 18.10
C GLN A 411 -30.24 9.09 17.78
N SER A 412 -30.58 10.27 17.26
CA SER A 412 -29.62 11.35 17.01
C SER A 412 -28.95 11.82 18.30
N ASP A 413 -29.73 12.10 19.33
CA ASP A 413 -29.23 12.56 20.64
C ASP A 413 -28.36 11.48 21.30
N LYS A 414 -28.81 10.21 21.27
CA LYS A 414 -28.02 9.07 21.76
C LYS A 414 -26.68 8.98 21.03
N HIS A 415 -26.65 9.10 19.71
CA HIS A 415 -25.42 9.02 18.94
C HIS A 415 -24.51 10.24 19.15
N PHE A 416 -25.06 11.45 19.21
CA PHE A 416 -24.33 12.67 19.52
C PHE A 416 -23.56 12.56 20.84
N ASN A 417 -24.20 12.00 21.87
CA ASN A 417 -23.60 11.78 23.18
C ASN A 417 -22.44 10.77 23.18
N THR A 418 -22.32 9.91 22.15
CA THR A 418 -21.16 9.01 22.02
C THR A 418 -19.90 9.72 21.54
N MET A 419 -20.01 10.96 21.05
CA MET A 419 -18.95 11.72 20.38
C MET A 419 -18.35 11.03 19.14
N ILE A 420 -18.94 9.92 18.67
CA ILE A 420 -18.56 9.25 17.43
C ILE A 420 -19.18 10.03 16.27
N ASN A 421 -18.35 10.77 15.54
CA ASN A 421 -18.76 11.52 14.35
C ASN A 421 -17.85 11.17 13.16
N ALA A 422 -18.14 11.71 11.97
CA ALA A 422 -17.38 11.42 10.75
C ALA A 422 -15.87 11.69 10.89
N ARG A 423 -15.45 12.75 11.61
CA ARG A 423 -14.03 13.04 11.86
C ARG A 423 -13.40 12.03 12.80
N GLU A 424 -14.11 11.59 13.83
CA GLU A 424 -13.64 10.52 14.72
C GLU A 424 -13.50 9.20 13.95
N ILE A 425 -14.46 8.85 13.08
CA ILE A 425 -14.38 7.66 12.23
C ILE A 425 -13.19 7.74 11.24
N GLU A 426 -12.89 8.91 10.69
CA GLU A 426 -11.70 9.11 9.86
C GLU A 426 -10.40 8.85 10.65
N LYS A 427 -10.31 9.36 11.89
CA LYS A 427 -9.18 9.10 12.79
C LYS A 427 -9.06 7.61 13.11
N VAL A 428 -10.16 6.95 13.46
CA VAL A 428 -10.21 5.51 13.77
C VAL A 428 -9.74 4.67 12.57
N ASN A 429 -10.22 4.98 11.36
CA ASN A 429 -9.79 4.29 10.15
C ASN A 429 -8.29 4.50 9.87
N LYS A 430 -7.78 5.71 10.12
CA LYS A 430 -6.35 6.03 9.99
C LYS A 430 -5.53 5.24 11.00
N GLU A 431 -5.98 5.11 12.24
CA GLU A 431 -5.35 4.29 13.28
C GLU A 431 -5.31 2.81 12.90
N ILE A 432 -6.42 2.22 12.41
CA ILE A 432 -6.45 0.84 11.90
C ILE A 432 -5.45 0.64 10.75
N SER A 433 -5.34 1.62 9.85
CA SER A 433 -4.35 1.59 8.76
C SER A 433 -2.92 1.52 9.30
N TYR A 434 -2.58 2.34 10.29
CA TYR A 434 -1.26 2.30 10.94
C TYR A 434 -1.02 1.02 11.74
N MET A 435 -2.04 0.49 12.43
CA MET A 435 -1.96 -0.81 13.10
C MET A 435 -1.61 -1.92 12.10
N ASN A 436 -2.22 -1.92 10.91
CA ASN A 436 -1.93 -2.90 9.88
C ASN A 436 -0.50 -2.74 9.30
N LYS A 437 -0.02 -1.50 9.15
CA LYS A 437 1.40 -1.25 8.81
C LYS A 437 2.34 -1.80 9.89
N TYR A 438 2.03 -1.57 11.16
CA TYR A 438 2.81 -2.07 12.30
C TYR A 438 2.82 -3.60 12.35
N ARG A 439 1.65 -4.24 12.25
CA ARG A 439 1.54 -5.71 12.16
C ARG A 439 2.40 -6.29 11.05
N LYS A 440 2.35 -5.69 9.85
CA LYS A 440 3.19 -6.11 8.73
C LYS A 440 4.69 -6.00 9.04
N MET A 441 5.11 -4.93 9.70
CA MET A 441 6.50 -4.74 10.14
C MET A 441 6.93 -5.79 11.16
N MET A 442 6.03 -6.20 12.05
CA MET A 442 6.28 -7.22 13.08
C MET A 442 6.10 -8.67 12.57
N GLY A 443 5.67 -8.87 11.31
CA GLY A 443 5.36 -10.20 10.76
C GLY A 443 4.06 -10.81 11.28
N PHE A 444 3.15 -10.01 11.84
CA PHE A 444 1.83 -10.44 12.27
C PHE A 444 0.84 -10.51 11.10
N PHE A 445 -0.27 -11.24 11.31
CA PHE A 445 -1.30 -11.35 10.28
C PHE A 445 -1.98 -10.02 10.00
N VAL A 446 -2.10 -9.68 8.72
CA VAL A 446 -2.84 -8.51 8.25
C VAL A 446 -3.94 -9.00 7.30
N ALA A 447 -5.19 -8.72 7.69
CA ALA A 447 -6.34 -8.99 6.83
C ALA A 447 -6.31 -8.05 5.61
N GLY A 448 -6.82 -8.54 4.48
CA GLY A 448 -6.98 -7.74 3.28
C GLY A 448 -8.11 -6.74 3.40
N LYS A 449 -8.38 -6.02 2.31
CA LYS A 449 -9.60 -5.21 2.23
C LYS A 449 -10.82 -6.13 2.32
N PRO A 450 -11.85 -5.79 3.13
CA PRO A 450 -13.12 -6.50 3.16
C PRO A 450 -13.67 -6.74 1.75
N VAL A 451 -13.94 -7.99 1.41
CA VAL A 451 -14.59 -8.36 0.15
C VAL A 451 -16.03 -8.77 0.45
N GLN A 452 -16.98 -8.24 -0.33
CA GLN A 452 -18.36 -8.72 -0.30
C GLN A 452 -18.52 -9.98 -1.16
N ASP A 453 -18.99 -11.04 -0.53
CA ASP A 453 -19.41 -12.28 -1.15
C ASP A 453 -20.89 -12.57 -0.84
N SER A 454 -21.40 -13.71 -1.30
CA SER A 454 -22.80 -14.08 -1.07
C SER A 454 -23.14 -14.22 0.42
N TYR A 455 -22.19 -14.64 1.25
CA TYR A 455 -22.41 -14.86 2.69
C TYR A 455 -22.57 -13.52 3.41
N THR A 456 -21.59 -12.64 3.26
CA THR A 456 -21.60 -11.30 3.85
C THR A 456 -22.76 -10.44 3.36
N LYS A 457 -23.14 -10.52 2.07
CA LYS A 457 -24.35 -9.87 1.53
C LYS A 457 -25.64 -10.38 2.17
N THR A 458 -25.70 -11.67 2.51
CA THR A 458 -26.87 -12.25 3.17
C THR A 458 -27.01 -11.70 4.59
N LEU A 459 -25.91 -11.60 5.33
CA LEU A 459 -25.91 -10.99 6.66
C LEU A 459 -26.32 -9.52 6.60
N ASP A 460 -25.74 -8.73 5.69
CA ASP A 460 -26.08 -7.31 5.50
C ASP A 460 -27.58 -7.16 5.24
N LYS A 461 -28.12 -7.89 4.25
CA LYS A 461 -29.55 -7.88 3.91
C LYS A 461 -30.45 -8.23 5.10
N LEU A 462 -30.09 -9.23 5.90
CA LEU A 462 -30.90 -9.60 7.07
C LEU A 462 -30.87 -8.52 8.14
N THR A 463 -29.71 -7.89 8.38
CA THR A 463 -29.62 -6.76 9.33
C THR A 463 -30.36 -5.53 8.83
N ASP A 464 -30.36 -5.25 7.52
CA ASP A 464 -31.14 -4.18 6.92
C ASP A 464 -32.64 -4.42 7.10
N MET A 465 -33.13 -5.62 6.75
CA MET A 465 -34.54 -5.98 6.93
C MET A 465 -35.00 -5.89 8.39
N ILE A 466 -34.14 -6.27 9.34
CA ILE A 466 -34.43 -6.11 10.77
C ILE A 466 -34.47 -4.61 11.13
N SER A 467 -33.51 -3.81 10.65
CA SER A 467 -33.47 -2.37 10.87
C SER A 467 -34.72 -1.66 10.35
N ASP A 468 -35.10 -1.96 9.12
CA ASP A 468 -36.27 -1.37 8.45
C ASP A 468 -37.56 -1.73 9.20
N SER A 469 -37.67 -2.96 9.68
CA SER A 469 -38.81 -3.38 10.51
C SER A 469 -38.87 -2.61 11.83
N LEU A 470 -37.74 -2.38 12.51
CA LEU A 470 -37.73 -1.64 13.77
C LEU A 470 -38.12 -0.18 13.57
N ALA A 471 -37.62 0.44 12.49
CA ALA A 471 -37.98 1.81 12.13
C ALA A 471 -39.47 1.91 11.76
N ASN A 472 -40.01 0.93 11.02
CA ASN A 472 -41.42 0.88 10.63
C ASN A 472 -42.36 0.76 11.83
N ASP A 473 -41.87 0.14 12.90
CA ASP A 473 -42.61 -0.04 14.14
C ASP A 473 -42.31 1.08 15.17
N CYS A 474 -41.46 2.05 14.80
CA CYS A 474 -40.99 3.15 15.64
C CYS A 474 -40.32 2.72 16.96
N VAL A 475 -39.61 1.59 16.95
CA VAL A 475 -38.93 1.04 18.13
C VAL A 475 -37.42 1.00 17.95
N SER A 476 -36.67 1.12 19.06
CA SER A 476 -35.22 0.91 19.06
C SER A 476 -34.73 0.22 20.34
N PRO A 477 -35.17 -1.02 20.61
CA PRO A 477 -34.66 -1.83 21.71
C PRO A 477 -33.15 -2.08 21.61
N GLU A 478 -32.47 -2.06 22.76
CA GLU A 478 -31.01 -2.23 22.84
C GLU A 478 -30.54 -3.63 22.41
N CYS A 479 -31.32 -4.68 22.64
CA CYS A 479 -30.97 -6.06 22.26
C CYS A 479 -30.77 -6.21 20.75
N TYR A 480 -31.56 -5.52 19.92
CA TYR A 480 -31.40 -5.53 18.47
C TYR A 480 -30.15 -4.76 18.01
N ASP A 481 -29.78 -3.68 18.69
CA ASP A 481 -28.52 -3.00 18.41
C ASP A 481 -27.33 -3.92 18.71
N LYS A 482 -27.35 -4.61 19.86
CA LYS A 482 -26.33 -5.61 20.20
C LYS A 482 -26.28 -6.74 19.17
N LEU A 483 -27.43 -7.26 18.75
CA LEU A 483 -27.53 -8.32 17.74
C LEU A 483 -26.89 -7.91 16.40
N ILE A 484 -27.22 -6.71 15.91
CA ILE A 484 -26.69 -6.20 14.64
C ILE A 484 -25.19 -5.91 14.76
N LEU A 485 -24.74 -5.29 15.85
CA LEU A 485 -23.31 -5.04 16.09
C LEU A 485 -22.50 -6.34 16.18
N ASN A 486 -23.02 -7.36 16.87
CA ASN A 486 -22.38 -8.67 16.93
C ASN A 486 -22.36 -9.38 15.57
N THR A 487 -23.41 -9.21 14.75
CA THR A 487 -23.45 -9.74 13.37
C THR A 487 -22.39 -9.08 12.48
N LYS A 488 -22.16 -7.76 12.63
CA LYS A 488 -21.07 -7.05 11.95
C LYS A 488 -19.68 -7.56 12.38
N GLU A 489 -19.50 -7.84 13.66
CA GLU A 489 -18.27 -8.46 14.16
C GLU A 489 -18.08 -9.87 13.62
N HIS A 490 -19.13 -10.70 13.59
CA HIS A 490 -19.10 -12.03 12.98
C HIS A 490 -18.69 -11.95 11.50
N LYS A 491 -19.24 -11.00 10.75
CA LYS A 491 -18.85 -10.72 9.36
C LYS A 491 -17.36 -10.34 9.24
N ARG A 492 -16.83 -9.49 10.12
CA ARG A 492 -15.40 -9.11 10.13
C ARG A 492 -14.51 -10.31 10.42
N ILE A 493 -14.83 -11.11 11.44
CA ILE A 493 -14.08 -12.33 11.79
C ILE A 493 -14.09 -13.33 10.64
N TYR A 494 -15.23 -13.50 9.97
CA TYR A 494 -15.33 -14.31 8.76
C TYR A 494 -14.38 -13.84 7.66
N GLN A 495 -14.33 -12.53 7.37
CA GLN A 495 -13.43 -11.98 6.35
C GLN A 495 -11.96 -12.22 6.69
N LYS A 496 -11.58 -12.04 7.97
CA LYS A 496 -10.23 -12.37 8.44
C LYS A 496 -9.89 -13.84 8.27
N MET A 497 -10.83 -14.73 8.59
CA MET A 497 -10.70 -16.17 8.36
C MET A 497 -10.45 -16.48 6.88
N ARG A 498 -11.27 -15.93 5.97
CA ARG A 498 -11.11 -16.13 4.52
C ARG A 498 -9.81 -15.56 3.98
N ASP A 499 -9.34 -14.44 4.51
CA ASP A 499 -8.06 -13.88 4.11
C ASP A 499 -6.87 -14.70 4.63
N ALA A 500 -6.97 -15.27 5.83
CA ALA A 500 -5.98 -16.23 6.34
C ALA A 500 -5.90 -17.48 5.45
N GLU A 501 -7.04 -18.00 4.99
CA GLU A 501 -7.10 -19.09 4.00
C GLU A 501 -6.47 -18.70 2.66
N LYS A 502 -6.83 -17.53 2.12
CA LYS A 502 -6.20 -16.99 0.90
C LYS A 502 -4.71 -16.79 1.06
N GLN A 503 -4.22 -16.50 2.27
CA GLN A 503 -2.81 -16.38 2.62
C GLN A 503 -2.19 -17.71 3.09
N GLY A 504 -2.97 -18.80 3.17
CA GLY A 504 -2.48 -20.15 3.51
C GLY A 504 -1.98 -20.26 4.94
N ASN A 505 -2.39 -19.35 5.81
CA ASN A 505 -2.03 -19.35 7.21
C ASN A 505 -3.06 -20.17 7.99
N SER A 506 -2.89 -21.49 8.02
CA SER A 506 -3.84 -22.42 8.65
C SER A 506 -3.99 -22.19 10.16
N ALA A 507 -2.93 -21.74 10.85
CA ALA A 507 -2.99 -21.42 12.27
C ALA A 507 -3.92 -20.24 12.54
N VAL A 508 -3.75 -19.15 11.77
CA VAL A 508 -4.62 -17.98 11.86
C VAL A 508 -6.04 -18.27 11.38
N TYR A 509 -6.20 -19.11 10.34
CA TYR A 509 -7.51 -19.59 9.89
C TYR A 509 -8.26 -20.29 11.03
N ASN A 510 -7.63 -21.26 11.69
CA ASN A 510 -8.22 -22.01 12.79
C ASN A 510 -8.54 -21.11 14.00
N ARG A 511 -7.66 -20.15 14.31
CA ARG A 511 -7.90 -19.13 15.34
C ARG A 511 -9.17 -18.32 15.04
N TYR A 512 -9.32 -17.83 13.81
CA TYR A 512 -10.50 -17.05 13.44
C TYR A 512 -11.76 -17.90 13.28
N LYS A 513 -11.63 -19.17 12.90
CA LYS A 513 -12.75 -20.12 12.89
C LYS A 513 -13.31 -20.32 14.31
N ALA A 514 -12.46 -20.48 15.31
CA ALA A 514 -12.89 -20.57 16.72
C ALA A 514 -13.61 -19.29 17.17
N LYS A 515 -13.07 -18.11 16.85
CA LYS A 515 -13.74 -16.83 17.14
C LYS A 515 -15.06 -16.65 16.40
N LEU A 516 -15.18 -17.22 15.20
CA LEU A 516 -16.43 -17.22 14.44
C LEU A 516 -17.51 -18.04 15.15
N ASP A 517 -17.13 -19.17 15.73
CA ASP A 517 -18.02 -19.99 16.56
C ASP A 517 -18.41 -19.28 17.88
N GLU A 518 -17.48 -18.55 18.51
CA GLU A 518 -17.79 -17.70 19.69
C GLU A 518 -18.82 -16.62 19.36
N THR A 519 -18.59 -15.85 18.29
CA THR A 519 -19.52 -14.79 17.86
C THR A 519 -20.88 -15.35 17.43
N ARG A 520 -20.93 -16.56 16.88
CA ARG A 520 -22.18 -17.28 16.61
C ARG A 520 -22.95 -17.56 17.90
N GLN A 521 -22.31 -18.10 18.94
CA GLN A 521 -22.96 -18.37 20.22
C GLN A 521 -23.53 -17.10 20.85
N THR A 522 -22.79 -15.98 20.80
CA THR A 522 -23.30 -14.67 21.23
C THR A 522 -24.49 -14.21 20.39
N THR A 523 -24.50 -14.48 19.08
CA THR A 523 -25.65 -14.17 18.21
C THR A 523 -26.89 -14.94 18.64
N ASP A 524 -26.76 -16.23 18.94
CA ASP A 524 -27.89 -17.05 19.37
C ASP A 524 -28.46 -16.58 20.72
N GLN A 525 -27.61 -16.14 21.66
CA GLN A 525 -28.03 -15.53 22.92
C GLN A 525 -28.82 -14.22 22.69
N LEU A 526 -28.27 -13.32 21.86
CA LEU A 526 -28.92 -12.05 21.55
C LEU A 526 -30.24 -12.23 20.78
N ILE A 527 -30.35 -13.28 19.96
CA ILE A 527 -31.62 -13.66 19.32
C ILE A 527 -32.67 -14.06 20.36
N ALA A 528 -32.28 -14.79 21.42
CA ALA A 528 -33.21 -15.14 22.50
C ALA A 528 -33.71 -13.87 23.21
N GLU A 529 -32.82 -12.94 23.56
CA GLU A 529 -33.20 -11.65 24.16
C GLU A 529 -34.16 -10.84 23.27
N CYS A 530 -33.93 -10.84 21.96
CA CYS A 530 -34.82 -10.16 21.00
C CYS A 530 -36.21 -10.82 20.93
N LYS A 531 -36.29 -12.17 20.99
CA LYS A 531 -37.57 -12.89 21.02
C LYS A 531 -38.37 -12.65 22.29
N ASP A 532 -37.70 -12.52 23.43
CA ASP A 532 -38.35 -12.16 24.70
C ASP A 532 -38.96 -10.75 24.63
N PHE A 533 -38.24 -9.82 23.99
CA PHE A 533 -38.77 -8.49 23.69
C PHE A 533 -40.02 -8.57 22.78
N GLU A 534 -40.00 -9.36 21.71
CA GLU A 534 -41.18 -9.54 20.84
C GLU A 534 -42.39 -10.10 21.59
N THR A 535 -42.17 -11.09 22.45
CA THR A 535 -43.24 -11.72 23.25
C THR A 535 -43.87 -10.71 24.22
N THR A 536 -43.05 -9.84 24.80
CA THR A 536 -43.51 -8.84 25.78
C THR A 536 -44.17 -7.62 25.11
N ASN A 537 -43.76 -7.29 23.88
CA ASN A 537 -44.16 -6.04 23.19
C ASN A 537 -44.91 -6.29 21.88
N GLY A 538 -45.58 -7.44 21.72
CA GLY A 538 -46.06 -7.95 20.42
C GLY A 538 -47.15 -7.15 19.69
N LYS A 539 -47.76 -6.13 20.32
CA LYS A 539 -48.63 -5.16 19.62
C LYS A 539 -47.81 -3.93 19.24
N GLN A 540 -47.12 -4.00 18.10
CA GLN A 540 -46.33 -2.87 17.61
C GLN A 540 -47.08 -2.12 16.51
N ARG A 541 -46.83 -0.81 16.46
CA ARG A 541 -47.25 0.07 15.37
C ARG A 541 -46.66 -0.44 14.05
N SER A 542 -47.29 -0.14 12.92
CA SER A 542 -46.74 -0.49 11.60
C SER A 542 -47.06 0.63 10.61
N ILE A 543 -46.12 1.54 10.40
CA ILE A 543 -46.34 2.74 9.58
C ILE A 543 -46.75 2.39 8.15
N THR A 544 -46.05 1.45 7.50
CA THR A 544 -46.34 1.07 6.11
C THR A 544 -47.53 0.11 5.96
N GLY A 545 -48.18 -0.25 7.07
CA GLY A 545 -49.19 -1.31 7.13
C GLY A 545 -48.65 -2.73 6.87
N LYS A 546 -47.35 -2.88 6.59
CA LYS A 546 -46.69 -4.17 6.36
C LYS A 546 -46.03 -4.64 7.66
N THR A 547 -46.63 -5.62 8.31
CA THR A 547 -46.01 -6.27 9.47
C THR A 547 -44.91 -7.22 9.01
N THR A 548 -43.70 -7.02 9.53
CA THR A 548 -42.58 -7.92 9.29
C THR A 548 -42.46 -8.90 10.44
N ASN A 549 -42.49 -10.20 10.15
CA ASN A 549 -42.25 -11.22 11.16
C ASN A 549 -40.75 -11.27 11.51
N ARG A 550 -40.35 -10.53 12.54
CA ARG A 550 -38.95 -10.46 13.00
C ARG A 550 -38.44 -11.78 13.56
N ASP A 551 -39.28 -12.63 14.14
CA ASP A 551 -38.89 -13.99 14.56
C ASP A 551 -38.38 -14.83 13.39
N LYS A 552 -39.04 -14.74 12.24
CA LYS A 552 -38.60 -15.40 11.01
C LYS A 552 -37.28 -14.83 10.49
N LEU A 553 -37.07 -13.52 10.60
CA LEU A 553 -35.80 -12.89 10.22
C LEU A 553 -34.66 -13.33 11.14
N MET A 554 -34.89 -13.36 12.45
CA MET A 554 -33.94 -13.87 13.44
C MET A 554 -33.62 -15.36 13.21
N GLY A 555 -34.62 -16.17 12.87
CA GLY A 555 -34.40 -17.58 12.49
C GLY A 555 -33.48 -17.71 11.28
N LYS A 556 -33.70 -16.92 10.22
CA LYS A 556 -32.81 -16.87 9.04
C LYS A 556 -31.41 -16.36 9.38
N LEU A 557 -31.31 -15.41 10.30
CA LEU A 557 -30.01 -14.89 10.76
C LEU A 557 -29.24 -15.98 11.51
N SER A 558 -29.88 -16.68 12.45
CA SER A 558 -29.27 -17.83 13.16
C SER A 558 -28.82 -18.92 12.19
N GLU A 559 -29.64 -19.25 11.18
CA GLU A 559 -29.26 -20.20 10.11
C GLU A 559 -28.04 -19.72 9.33
N ALA A 560 -28.01 -18.45 8.94
CA ALA A 560 -26.90 -17.86 8.22
C ALA A 560 -25.60 -17.93 9.04
N VAL A 561 -25.59 -17.43 10.28
CA VAL A 561 -24.38 -17.44 11.14
C VAL A 561 -23.95 -18.85 11.56
N SER A 562 -24.87 -19.83 11.51
CA SER A 562 -24.58 -21.24 11.78
C SER A 562 -23.91 -21.98 10.62
N LYS A 563 -23.72 -21.31 9.47
CA LYS A 563 -23.07 -21.92 8.30
C LYS A 563 -21.66 -22.38 8.65
N GLN A 564 -21.41 -23.67 8.47
CA GLN A 564 -20.09 -24.24 8.67
C GLN A 564 -19.17 -23.98 7.47
N PHE A 565 -17.92 -23.61 7.78
CA PHE A 565 -16.86 -23.44 6.79
C PHE A 565 -15.86 -24.61 6.89
N GLY A 566 -15.69 -25.32 5.78
CA GLY A 566 -14.79 -26.48 5.66
C GLY A 566 -13.31 -26.11 5.85
N GLU A 567 -12.42 -27.09 5.75
CA GLU A 567 -10.98 -26.78 5.72
C GLU A 567 -10.58 -26.07 4.41
N PRO A 568 -9.53 -25.22 4.44
CA PRO A 568 -8.94 -24.64 3.24
C PRO A 568 -8.69 -25.67 2.14
N GLU A 569 -9.10 -25.38 0.92
CA GLU A 569 -8.83 -26.27 -0.21
C GLU A 569 -7.32 -26.30 -0.52
N LYS A 570 -6.72 -27.50 -0.45
CA LYS A 570 -5.30 -27.69 -0.76
C LYS A 570 -5.12 -27.59 -2.29
N ASN A 571 -4.39 -26.58 -2.76
CA ASN A 571 -4.16 -26.33 -4.18
C ASN A 571 -2.71 -25.90 -4.45
N PHE A 572 -2.33 -25.79 -5.73
CA PHE A 572 -0.95 -25.46 -6.10
C PHE A 572 -0.50 -24.09 -5.60
N GLU A 573 -1.39 -23.09 -5.60
CA GLU A 573 -1.00 -21.74 -5.18
C GLU A 573 -0.79 -21.65 -3.67
N SER A 574 -1.65 -22.29 -2.87
CA SER A 574 -1.43 -22.39 -1.43
C SER A 574 -0.16 -23.18 -1.11
N TYR A 575 0.10 -24.27 -1.84
CA TYR A 575 1.33 -25.04 -1.68
C TYR A 575 2.60 -24.26 -2.04
N ILE A 576 2.60 -23.52 -3.17
CA ILE A 576 3.73 -22.67 -3.59
C ILE A 576 4.00 -21.58 -2.54
N ARG A 577 2.96 -20.93 -2.04
CA ARG A 577 3.08 -19.89 -1.02
C ARG A 577 3.68 -20.43 0.29
N MET A 578 3.25 -21.61 0.74
CA MET A 578 3.81 -22.28 1.93
C MET A 578 5.28 -22.70 1.79
N HIS A 579 5.88 -22.54 0.62
CA HIS A 579 7.28 -22.88 0.34
C HIS A 579 8.06 -21.69 -0.24
N THR A 580 7.55 -20.46 -0.11
CA THR A 580 8.19 -19.20 -0.54
C THR A 580 8.02 -18.12 0.54
N GLY A 581 8.63 -16.94 0.33
CA GLY A 581 8.57 -15.80 1.24
C GLY A 581 9.13 -16.14 2.62
N GLU A 582 8.38 -15.80 3.66
CA GLU A 582 8.68 -16.12 5.06
C GLU A 582 8.74 -17.64 5.33
N TYR A 583 8.02 -18.44 4.54
CA TYR A 583 8.01 -19.90 4.63
C TYR A 583 9.06 -20.56 3.71
N GLY A 584 9.94 -19.77 3.10
CA GLY A 584 10.98 -20.27 2.21
C GLY A 584 11.98 -21.21 2.87
N GLY A 585 12.08 -21.23 4.21
CA GLY A 585 13.03 -22.03 4.98
C GLY A 585 14.06 -21.15 5.70
N LYS A 586 14.52 -21.61 6.88
CA LYS A 586 15.47 -20.87 7.73
C LYS A 586 16.92 -21.18 7.36
N THR A 587 17.17 -22.38 6.84
CA THR A 587 18.50 -22.83 6.41
C THR A 587 18.61 -22.91 4.90
N ASP A 588 19.83 -22.86 4.36
CA ASP A 588 20.05 -22.98 2.92
C ASP A 588 19.59 -24.33 2.35
N LYS A 589 19.73 -25.40 3.15
CA LYS A 589 19.24 -26.73 2.80
C LYS A 589 17.71 -26.75 2.66
N GLU A 590 17.01 -26.15 3.63
CA GLU A 590 15.54 -26.03 3.57
C GLU A 590 15.11 -25.18 2.39
N ARG A 591 15.77 -24.04 2.16
CA ARG A 591 15.47 -23.14 1.03
C ARG A 591 15.64 -23.82 -0.31
N ARG A 592 16.70 -24.60 -0.51
CA ARG A 592 16.90 -25.41 -1.73
C ARG A 592 15.79 -26.45 -1.91
N ALA A 593 15.45 -27.18 -0.85
CA ALA A 593 14.37 -28.17 -0.88
C ALA A 593 12.99 -27.53 -1.14
N ASN A 594 12.74 -26.33 -0.63
CA ASN A 594 11.50 -25.60 -0.87
C ASN A 594 11.48 -25.00 -2.28
N MET A 595 12.60 -24.49 -2.78
CA MET A 595 12.74 -24.03 -4.16
C MET A 595 12.38 -25.13 -5.17
N THR A 596 12.86 -26.36 -4.95
CA THR A 596 12.55 -27.50 -5.85
C THR A 596 11.08 -27.89 -5.81
N LYS A 597 10.46 -27.88 -4.62
CA LYS A 597 9.01 -28.09 -4.46
C LYS A 597 8.17 -27.03 -5.17
N VAL A 598 8.57 -25.76 -5.09
CA VAL A 598 7.88 -24.65 -5.75
C VAL A 598 7.97 -24.79 -7.27
N LEU A 599 9.17 -25.03 -7.80
CA LEU A 599 9.38 -25.27 -9.23
C LEU A 599 8.59 -26.51 -9.71
N ALA A 600 8.50 -27.55 -8.89
CA ALA A 600 7.73 -28.76 -9.19
C ALA A 600 6.23 -28.50 -9.21
N ALA A 601 5.70 -27.85 -8.18
CA ALA A 601 4.29 -27.46 -8.10
C ALA A 601 3.90 -26.57 -9.28
N TYR A 602 4.74 -25.59 -9.63
CA TYR A 602 4.50 -24.74 -10.79
C TYR A 602 4.54 -25.50 -12.12
N THR A 603 5.49 -26.44 -12.27
CA THR A 603 5.60 -27.26 -13.48
C THR A 603 4.37 -28.14 -13.67
N LEU A 604 3.92 -28.82 -12.61
CA LEU A 604 2.72 -29.67 -12.66
C LEU A 604 1.46 -28.85 -12.95
N LYS A 605 1.34 -27.66 -12.34
CA LYS A 605 0.26 -26.72 -12.66
C LYS A 605 0.26 -26.32 -14.13
N LYS A 606 1.43 -25.99 -14.71
CA LYS A 606 1.55 -25.58 -16.12
C LYS A 606 1.21 -26.72 -17.10
N LEU A 607 1.32 -27.97 -16.64
CA LEU A 607 0.95 -29.17 -17.40
C LEU A 607 -0.51 -29.59 -17.15
N ASP A 608 -1.31 -28.73 -16.53
CA ASP A 608 -2.72 -28.96 -16.14
C ASP A 608 -2.93 -30.29 -15.38
N GLN A 609 -1.95 -30.68 -14.56
CA GLN A 609 -2.07 -31.85 -13.70
C GLN A 609 -2.90 -31.54 -12.45
N PRO A 610 -3.73 -32.46 -11.94
CA PRO A 610 -4.42 -32.27 -10.67
C PRO A 610 -3.47 -32.06 -9.49
N PHE A 611 -3.91 -31.31 -8.48
CA PHE A 611 -3.10 -31.08 -7.29
C PHE A 611 -2.85 -32.38 -6.52
N ASN A 612 -1.58 -32.77 -6.38
CA ASN A 612 -1.17 -33.96 -5.63
C ASN A 612 0.21 -33.76 -5.01
N VAL A 613 0.27 -33.74 -3.67
CA VAL A 613 1.52 -33.53 -2.91
C VAL A 613 2.57 -34.60 -3.20
N LYS A 614 2.17 -35.86 -3.38
CA LYS A 614 3.11 -36.96 -3.67
C LYS A 614 3.78 -36.77 -5.03
N GLU A 615 3.02 -36.38 -6.05
CA GLU A 615 3.58 -36.09 -7.38
C GLU A 615 4.44 -34.82 -7.38
N ILE A 616 4.08 -33.81 -6.58
CA ILE A 616 4.94 -32.64 -6.38
C ILE A 616 6.30 -33.06 -5.81
N HIS A 617 6.34 -33.88 -4.75
CA HIS A 617 7.59 -34.33 -4.15
C HIS A 617 8.44 -35.16 -5.11
N LYS A 618 7.82 -36.08 -5.86
CA LYS A 618 8.50 -36.86 -6.90
C LYS A 618 9.09 -35.99 -8.00
N THR A 619 8.33 -34.98 -8.44
CA THR A 619 8.80 -33.99 -9.44
C THR A 619 9.89 -33.08 -8.88
N ALA A 620 9.83 -32.74 -7.58
CA ALA A 620 10.83 -31.94 -6.89
C ALA A 620 12.19 -32.63 -6.86
N GLU A 621 12.24 -33.94 -6.62
CA GLU A 621 13.50 -34.71 -6.71
C GLU A 621 14.10 -34.69 -8.13
N TYR A 622 13.26 -34.79 -9.16
CA TYR A 622 13.72 -34.64 -10.54
C TYR A 622 14.28 -33.23 -10.81
N ILE A 623 13.56 -32.19 -10.40
CA ILE A 623 13.98 -30.79 -10.57
C ILE A 623 15.26 -30.49 -9.78
N LYS A 624 15.41 -31.06 -8.58
CA LYS A 624 16.62 -30.90 -7.76
C LYS A 624 17.87 -31.31 -8.53
N GLY A 625 17.85 -32.46 -9.19
CA GLY A 625 18.95 -32.93 -10.02
C GLY A 625 19.12 -32.14 -11.32
N LEU A 626 18.02 -31.73 -11.96
CA LEU A 626 18.03 -30.96 -13.20
C LEU A 626 18.62 -29.56 -13.00
N TYR A 627 18.32 -28.92 -11.87
CA TYR A 627 18.76 -27.56 -11.55
C TYR A 627 20.03 -27.55 -10.68
N MET A 628 20.54 -28.72 -10.28
CA MET A 628 21.68 -28.85 -9.37
C MET A 628 21.47 -27.99 -8.11
N LEU A 629 20.32 -28.20 -7.46
CA LEU A 629 19.92 -27.52 -6.22
C LEU A 629 20.21 -28.38 -4.99
N ASP A 630 21.24 -29.22 -5.05
CA ASP A 630 21.73 -29.93 -3.87
C ASP A 630 22.70 -29.05 -3.05
N ASP A 631 23.07 -29.55 -1.86
CA ASP A 631 23.94 -28.83 -0.93
C ASP A 631 25.40 -28.77 -1.44
N SER A 632 25.78 -29.59 -2.42
CA SER A 632 27.17 -29.79 -2.87
C SER A 632 27.57 -28.97 -4.10
N THR A 633 26.61 -28.38 -4.81
CA THR A 633 26.82 -27.83 -6.16
C THR A 633 26.99 -26.31 -6.20
N GLY A 634 26.59 -25.58 -5.15
CA GLY A 634 26.93 -24.17 -4.97
C GLY A 634 26.46 -23.18 -6.06
N ILE A 635 25.61 -23.60 -7.02
CA ILE A 635 25.23 -22.78 -8.18
C ILE A 635 24.55 -21.47 -7.80
N ILE A 636 23.71 -21.51 -6.77
CA ILE A 636 23.23 -20.30 -6.08
C ILE A 636 24.08 -20.18 -4.82
N SER A 637 25.14 -19.38 -4.90
CA SER A 637 26.06 -19.09 -3.80
C SER A 637 26.13 -17.58 -3.55
N GLY A 638 26.32 -17.20 -2.28
CA GLY A 638 26.33 -15.80 -1.82
C GLY A 638 25.43 -15.61 -0.61
N GLN A 639 25.87 -14.76 0.33
CA GLN A 639 25.33 -14.65 1.69
C GLN A 639 23.80 -14.47 1.75
N ASN A 640 23.20 -13.82 0.74
CA ASN A 640 21.75 -13.58 0.65
C ASN A 640 21.12 -14.05 -0.69
N ALA A 641 21.85 -14.76 -1.55
CA ALA A 641 21.38 -15.06 -2.91
C ALA A 641 20.17 -16.02 -2.91
N LEU A 642 20.21 -17.02 -2.04
CA LEU A 642 19.16 -18.02 -1.90
C LEU A 642 17.92 -17.43 -1.18
N GLU A 643 18.14 -16.60 -0.18
CA GLU A 643 17.07 -15.84 0.49
C GLU A 643 16.32 -14.95 -0.50
N ASN A 644 17.05 -14.18 -1.31
CA ASN A 644 16.46 -13.35 -2.36
C ASN A 644 15.67 -14.18 -3.39
N ALA A 645 16.18 -15.35 -3.78
CA ALA A 645 15.48 -16.26 -4.69
C ALA A 645 14.16 -16.77 -4.10
N MET A 646 14.08 -16.96 -2.79
CA MET A 646 12.89 -17.49 -2.12
C MET A 646 11.83 -16.44 -1.80
N LYS A 647 12.11 -15.13 -1.97
CA LYS A 647 11.20 -14.03 -1.58
C LYS A 647 9.78 -14.12 -2.11
N SER A 648 9.59 -14.66 -3.32
CA SER A 648 8.27 -14.87 -3.91
C SER A 648 8.30 -15.99 -4.94
N LYS A 649 7.10 -16.39 -5.40
CA LYS A 649 6.95 -17.32 -6.53
C LYS A 649 7.73 -16.86 -7.76
N GLU A 650 7.60 -15.59 -8.13
CA GLU A 650 8.25 -14.99 -9.30
C GLU A 650 9.76 -15.00 -9.15
N SER A 651 10.27 -14.68 -7.95
CA SER A 651 11.71 -14.76 -7.63
C SER A 651 12.23 -16.18 -7.74
N VAL A 652 11.49 -17.19 -7.27
CA VAL A 652 11.87 -18.61 -7.41
C VAL A 652 11.92 -19.02 -8.87
N LEU A 653 10.91 -18.64 -9.66
CA LEU A 653 10.84 -18.94 -11.09
C LEU A 653 11.99 -18.26 -11.85
N ALA A 654 12.29 -16.99 -11.54
CA ALA A 654 13.38 -16.24 -12.16
C ALA A 654 14.74 -16.82 -11.79
N ALA A 655 14.96 -17.17 -10.52
CA ALA A 655 16.18 -17.82 -10.06
C ALA A 655 16.33 -19.20 -10.72
N GLY A 656 15.26 -19.98 -10.80
CA GLY A 656 15.24 -21.25 -11.51
C GLY A 656 15.59 -21.11 -12.99
N GLU A 657 15.02 -20.12 -13.68
CA GLU A 657 15.34 -19.84 -15.08
C GLU A 657 16.80 -19.37 -15.25
N LYS A 658 17.31 -18.55 -14.33
CA LYS A 658 18.73 -18.14 -14.31
C LYS A 658 19.65 -19.36 -14.19
N VAL A 659 19.34 -20.27 -13.28
CA VAL A 659 20.07 -21.54 -13.12
C VAL A 659 20.04 -22.36 -14.41
N ARG A 660 18.85 -22.51 -15.04
CA ARG A 660 18.74 -23.20 -16.33
C ARG A 660 19.58 -22.56 -17.43
N ARG A 661 19.62 -21.23 -17.49
CA ARG A 661 20.45 -20.51 -18.49
C ARG A 661 21.94 -20.66 -18.23
N GLN A 662 22.34 -20.64 -16.96
CA GLN A 662 23.72 -20.85 -16.58
C GLN A 662 24.20 -22.24 -17.02
N ILE A 663 23.39 -23.28 -16.77
CA ILE A 663 23.78 -24.67 -17.03
C ILE A 663 23.61 -25.09 -18.50
N TYR A 664 22.50 -24.73 -19.14
CA TYR A 664 22.08 -25.36 -20.40
C TYR A 664 22.04 -24.43 -21.62
N ASP A 665 22.28 -23.12 -21.47
CA ASP A 665 22.24 -22.19 -22.61
C ASP A 665 23.53 -22.23 -23.42
N VAL A 666 23.40 -22.05 -24.73
CA VAL A 666 24.55 -21.92 -25.63
C VAL A 666 25.13 -20.52 -25.47
N LYS A 667 26.41 -20.45 -25.08
CA LYS A 667 27.13 -19.20 -24.82
C LYS A 667 27.61 -18.54 -26.11
N ASP A 668 27.94 -17.25 -26.00
CA ASP A 668 28.43 -16.40 -27.10
C ASP A 668 27.53 -16.39 -28.35
N ARG A 669 26.24 -16.73 -28.21
CA ARG A 669 25.27 -16.88 -29.31
C ARG A 669 25.74 -17.84 -30.41
N LYS A 670 26.58 -18.82 -30.09
CA LYS A 670 27.13 -19.81 -31.03
C LYS A 670 26.13 -20.91 -31.42
N TYR A 671 24.85 -20.55 -31.59
CA TYR A 671 23.75 -21.48 -31.83
C TYR A 671 23.93 -22.27 -33.13
N ASP A 672 24.38 -21.61 -34.20
CA ASP A 672 24.50 -22.24 -35.51
C ASP A 672 25.71 -23.16 -35.56
N GLN A 673 26.83 -22.77 -34.91
CA GLN A 673 27.98 -23.64 -34.75
C GLN A 673 27.63 -24.87 -33.89
N PHE A 674 26.83 -24.70 -32.83
CA PHE A 674 26.35 -25.83 -32.03
C PHE A 674 25.51 -26.80 -32.88
N SER A 675 24.55 -26.30 -33.66
CA SER A 675 23.72 -27.15 -34.54
C SER A 675 24.54 -27.84 -35.63
N ALA A 676 25.53 -27.15 -36.22
CA ALA A 676 26.44 -27.73 -37.20
C ALA A 676 27.33 -28.84 -36.60
N ASP A 677 27.86 -28.62 -35.38
CA ASP A 677 28.63 -29.62 -34.65
C ASP A 677 27.76 -30.83 -34.30
N MET A 678 26.52 -30.62 -33.82
CA MET A 678 25.56 -31.71 -33.56
C MET A 678 25.19 -32.49 -34.82
N LYS A 679 25.05 -31.81 -35.97
CA LYS A 679 24.80 -32.44 -37.27
C LYS A 679 25.99 -33.30 -37.72
N THR A 680 27.20 -32.80 -37.51
CA THR A 680 28.44 -33.54 -37.80
C THR A 680 28.56 -34.76 -36.89
N LEU A 681 28.30 -34.60 -35.59
CA LEU A 681 28.26 -35.70 -34.64
C LEU A 681 27.24 -36.76 -35.06
N LEU A 682 26.01 -36.37 -35.41
CA LEU A 682 24.96 -37.27 -35.86
C LEU A 682 25.41 -38.12 -37.06
N GLY A 683 26.13 -37.54 -38.01
CA GLY A 683 26.69 -38.25 -39.17
C GLY A 683 27.73 -39.33 -38.79
N TYR A 684 28.45 -39.15 -37.68
CA TYR A 684 29.41 -40.13 -37.18
C TYR A 684 28.80 -41.17 -36.23
N MET A 685 27.65 -40.85 -35.64
CA MET A 685 26.93 -41.74 -34.73
C MET A 685 26.51 -43.05 -35.42
N ARG A 686 26.13 -44.06 -34.62
CA ARG A 686 25.56 -45.29 -35.16
C ARG A 686 24.06 -45.06 -35.41
N SER A 687 23.53 -45.66 -36.48
CA SER A 687 22.08 -45.63 -36.72
C SER A 687 21.31 -46.14 -35.50
N ALA A 688 20.14 -45.55 -35.28
CA ALA A 688 19.16 -45.99 -34.30
C ALA A 688 18.56 -47.37 -34.64
N ASP A 689 18.66 -47.80 -35.90
CA ASP A 689 18.06 -49.06 -36.36
C ASP A 689 18.63 -50.27 -35.61
N GLY A 690 17.73 -51.09 -35.06
CA GLY A 690 18.08 -52.27 -34.27
C GLY A 690 18.73 -51.96 -32.91
N ARG A 691 18.53 -50.75 -32.35
CA ARG A 691 19.07 -50.35 -31.03
C ARG A 691 18.00 -50.28 -29.95
N SER A 692 18.46 -50.15 -28.69
CA SER A 692 17.54 -50.06 -27.54
C SER A 692 16.72 -48.78 -27.59
N LYS A 693 15.55 -48.78 -26.92
CA LYS A 693 14.67 -47.61 -26.84
C LYS A 693 15.41 -46.39 -26.30
N GLU A 694 16.26 -46.58 -25.28
CA GLU A 694 17.03 -45.48 -24.68
C GLU A 694 18.07 -44.90 -25.64
N TYR A 695 18.76 -45.75 -26.43
CA TYR A 695 19.70 -45.26 -27.44
C TYR A 695 18.98 -44.52 -28.57
N THR A 696 17.81 -45.04 -28.99
CA THR A 696 16.97 -44.39 -30.00
C THR A 696 16.50 -43.02 -29.52
N SER A 697 16.07 -42.90 -28.26
CA SER A 697 15.73 -41.61 -27.65
C SER A 697 16.92 -40.65 -27.61
N PHE A 698 18.11 -41.13 -27.25
CA PHE A 698 19.34 -40.32 -27.30
C PHE A 698 19.67 -39.87 -28.73
N TYR A 699 19.65 -40.77 -29.70
CA TYR A 699 19.88 -40.46 -31.10
C TYR A 699 18.90 -39.40 -31.60
N ASN A 700 17.61 -39.54 -31.28
CA ASN A 700 16.58 -38.58 -31.66
C ASN A 700 16.75 -37.21 -30.98
N ALA A 701 17.25 -37.17 -29.74
CA ALA A 701 17.56 -35.91 -29.06
C ALA A 701 18.71 -35.16 -29.76
N VAL A 702 19.77 -35.87 -30.16
CA VAL A 702 20.87 -35.29 -30.96
C VAL A 702 20.37 -34.85 -32.34
N LYS A 703 19.52 -35.65 -32.98
CA LYS A 703 18.88 -35.29 -34.25
C LYS A 703 18.06 -34.01 -34.13
N ALA A 704 17.21 -33.90 -33.11
CA ALA A 704 16.42 -32.70 -32.86
C ALA A 704 17.30 -31.46 -32.67
N ALA A 705 18.40 -31.56 -31.93
CA ALA A 705 19.37 -30.46 -31.78
C ALA A 705 20.06 -30.07 -33.11
N SER A 706 20.36 -31.06 -33.95
CA SER A 706 20.98 -30.84 -35.28
C SER A 706 20.05 -30.20 -36.31
N GLU A 707 18.73 -30.34 -36.11
CA GLU A 707 17.68 -29.84 -37.00
C GLU A 707 17.08 -28.51 -36.53
N LEU A 708 17.52 -27.97 -35.39
CA LEU A 708 17.18 -26.61 -34.99
C LEU A 708 17.70 -25.62 -36.05
N THR A 709 16.78 -24.93 -36.74
CA THR A 709 17.09 -23.97 -37.81
C THR A 709 16.47 -22.62 -37.53
N GLU A 710 17.10 -21.55 -38.02
CA GLU A 710 16.67 -20.15 -37.79
C GLU A 710 15.37 -19.75 -38.50
N THR A 711 14.89 -20.55 -39.45
CA THR A 711 13.88 -20.15 -40.44
C THR A 711 12.45 -20.57 -40.09
N THR A 712 12.22 -21.18 -38.91
CA THR A 712 10.87 -21.54 -38.47
C THR A 712 10.04 -20.28 -38.20
N LYS A 713 8.88 -20.16 -38.86
CA LYS A 713 7.93 -19.06 -38.67
C LYS A 713 7.62 -18.88 -37.16
N ASP A 714 7.68 -17.63 -36.68
CA ASP A 714 7.39 -17.21 -35.28
C ASP A 714 8.44 -17.50 -34.18
N MET A 715 9.70 -17.75 -34.55
CA MET A 715 10.81 -17.98 -33.60
C MET A 715 11.55 -16.68 -33.20
N THR A 716 11.19 -16.10 -32.06
CA THR A 716 11.92 -14.95 -31.46
C THR A 716 13.26 -15.39 -30.84
N PRO A 717 14.23 -14.47 -30.61
CA PRO A 717 15.51 -14.82 -29.95
C PRO A 717 15.34 -15.54 -28.61
N SER A 718 14.31 -15.15 -27.84
CA SER A 718 13.98 -15.79 -26.56
C SER A 718 13.48 -17.23 -26.74
N LYS A 719 12.62 -17.47 -27.74
CA LYS A 719 12.15 -18.82 -28.09
C LYS A 719 13.30 -19.67 -28.65
N LYS A 720 14.21 -19.09 -29.44
CA LYS A 720 15.44 -19.76 -29.93
C LYS A 720 16.26 -20.25 -28.75
N ALA A 721 16.67 -19.36 -27.85
CA ALA A 721 17.46 -19.73 -26.67
C ALA A 721 16.76 -20.81 -25.81
N ALA A 722 15.45 -20.71 -25.61
CA ALA A 722 14.68 -21.70 -24.87
C ALA A 722 14.67 -23.09 -25.54
N ALA A 723 14.56 -23.15 -26.88
CA ALA A 723 14.59 -24.41 -27.63
C ALA A 723 15.95 -25.10 -27.51
N TYR A 724 17.06 -24.36 -27.68
CA TYR A 724 18.41 -24.91 -27.51
C TYR A 724 18.67 -25.39 -26.07
N ARG A 725 18.21 -24.63 -25.07
CA ARG A 725 18.25 -25.07 -23.66
C ARG A 725 17.50 -26.37 -23.44
N GLN A 726 16.30 -26.50 -24.03
CA GLN A 726 15.49 -27.71 -23.88
C GLN A 726 16.15 -28.91 -24.55
N THR A 727 16.69 -28.77 -25.77
CA THR A 727 17.40 -29.86 -26.44
C THR A 727 18.66 -30.30 -25.67
N ASN A 728 19.39 -29.37 -25.06
CA ASN A 728 20.54 -29.73 -24.21
C ASN A 728 20.11 -30.55 -22.98
N ILE A 729 19.00 -30.17 -22.34
CA ILE A 729 18.41 -30.94 -21.24
C ILE A 729 18.00 -32.34 -21.72
N ASP A 730 17.33 -32.43 -22.86
CA ASP A 730 16.83 -33.69 -23.41
C ASP A 730 17.97 -34.64 -23.78
N ILE A 731 19.05 -34.14 -24.39
CA ILE A 731 20.25 -34.93 -24.70
C ILE A 731 20.89 -35.44 -23.40
N ILE A 732 21.14 -34.58 -22.42
CA ILE A 732 21.74 -35.00 -21.13
C ILE A 732 20.87 -36.06 -20.45
N TYR A 733 19.57 -35.83 -20.39
CA TYR A 733 18.63 -36.75 -19.74
C TYR A 733 18.54 -38.11 -20.45
N THR A 734 18.48 -38.12 -21.77
CA THR A 734 18.45 -39.35 -22.56
C THR A 734 19.77 -40.12 -22.47
N ILE A 735 20.91 -39.44 -22.37
CA ILE A 735 22.22 -40.04 -22.09
C ILE A 735 22.23 -40.69 -20.71
N GLN A 736 21.79 -39.99 -19.66
CA GLN A 736 21.72 -40.57 -18.31
C GLN A 736 20.85 -41.83 -18.26
N LYS A 737 19.68 -41.81 -18.92
CA LYS A 737 18.82 -42.99 -19.07
C LYS A 737 19.48 -44.12 -19.85
N TYR A 738 20.15 -43.78 -20.95
CA TYR A 738 20.83 -44.76 -21.79
C TYR A 738 21.99 -45.45 -21.07
N VAL A 739 22.76 -44.70 -20.28
CA VAL A 739 23.94 -45.22 -19.56
C VAL A 739 23.53 -45.96 -18.28
N LYS A 740 22.37 -45.65 -17.70
CA LYS A 740 21.80 -46.36 -16.54
C LYS A 740 21.62 -47.86 -16.82
N GLY A 741 22.14 -48.72 -15.94
CA GLY A 741 22.22 -50.17 -16.08
C GLY A 741 23.29 -50.68 -17.06
N LYS A 742 24.04 -49.80 -17.72
CA LYS A 742 25.07 -50.09 -18.74
C LYS A 742 26.44 -49.52 -18.34
N GLU A 743 26.67 -49.36 -17.04
CA GLU A 743 27.81 -48.67 -16.43
C GLU A 743 29.07 -49.53 -16.30
N LYS A 744 29.10 -50.76 -16.81
CA LYS A 744 30.34 -51.55 -16.91
C LYS A 744 30.94 -51.43 -18.32
N VAL A 745 32.27 -51.57 -18.43
CA VAL A 745 32.97 -51.63 -19.73
C VAL A 745 32.34 -52.73 -20.59
N ARG A 746 31.96 -52.39 -21.83
CA ARG A 746 31.27 -53.36 -22.69
C ARG A 746 32.31 -54.19 -23.43
N ILE A 747 32.06 -55.50 -23.50
CA ILE A 747 32.93 -56.46 -24.20
C ILE A 747 32.84 -56.26 -25.73
N SER A 748 31.69 -55.78 -26.23
CA SER A 748 31.48 -55.60 -27.67
C SER A 748 31.95 -54.24 -28.17
N ASN A 749 32.71 -54.23 -29.27
CA ASN A 749 33.09 -53.02 -30.00
C ASN A 749 31.88 -52.15 -30.35
N LYS A 750 30.76 -52.76 -30.77
CA LYS A 750 29.51 -52.05 -31.06
C LYS A 750 28.93 -51.30 -29.85
N GLY A 751 29.16 -51.81 -28.65
CA GLY A 751 28.70 -51.22 -27.40
C GLY A 751 29.60 -50.07 -26.96
N ASN A 752 30.91 -50.19 -27.14
CA ASN A 752 31.87 -49.14 -26.83
C ASN A 752 31.69 -47.94 -27.75
N ASP A 753 31.53 -48.14 -29.07
CA ASP A 753 31.23 -47.04 -30.01
C ASP A 753 29.99 -46.24 -29.59
N ALA A 754 28.90 -46.94 -29.20
CA ALA A 754 27.65 -46.30 -28.81
C ALA A 754 27.75 -45.54 -27.48
N PHE A 755 28.66 -45.96 -26.59
CA PHE A 755 28.98 -45.23 -25.37
C PHE A 755 29.86 -44.00 -25.67
N SER A 756 30.87 -44.13 -26.54
CA SER A 756 31.70 -43.02 -27.00
C SER A 756 30.83 -41.91 -27.62
N ASN A 757 29.86 -42.24 -28.48
CA ASN A 757 28.93 -41.26 -29.03
C ASN A 757 28.19 -40.43 -27.94
N ALA A 758 27.85 -41.04 -26.81
CA ALA A 758 27.19 -40.34 -25.70
C ALA A 758 28.17 -39.39 -24.98
N MET A 759 29.42 -39.80 -24.79
CA MET A 759 30.46 -38.92 -24.24
C MET A 759 30.82 -37.79 -25.21
N ASP A 760 30.87 -38.08 -26.51
CA ASP A 760 31.10 -37.09 -27.56
C ASP A 760 29.97 -36.04 -27.59
N ALA A 761 28.71 -36.47 -27.43
CA ALA A 761 27.57 -35.54 -27.32
C ALA A 761 27.66 -34.65 -26.07
N LEU A 762 28.04 -35.20 -24.91
CA LEU A 762 28.27 -34.41 -23.70
C LEU A 762 29.42 -33.41 -23.87
N SER A 763 30.49 -33.80 -24.57
CA SER A 763 31.61 -32.92 -24.89
C SER A 763 31.18 -31.75 -25.78
N VAL A 764 30.39 -32.03 -26.83
CA VAL A 764 29.83 -30.97 -27.68
C VAL A 764 28.94 -30.03 -26.86
N ILE A 765 28.05 -30.54 -26.00
CA ILE A 765 27.24 -29.68 -25.12
C ILE A 765 28.15 -28.81 -24.25
N SER A 766 29.13 -29.42 -23.56
CA SER A 766 30.04 -28.70 -22.67
C SER A 766 30.78 -27.56 -23.38
N LYS A 767 31.31 -27.82 -24.57
CA LYS A 767 32.02 -26.84 -25.41
C LYS A 767 31.21 -25.56 -25.62
N TYR A 768 29.89 -25.68 -25.75
CA TYR A 768 29.00 -24.57 -26.06
C TYR A 768 28.22 -24.02 -24.85
N THR A 769 28.13 -24.74 -23.73
CA THR A 769 27.36 -24.30 -22.55
C THR A 769 28.22 -23.91 -21.34
N LYS A 770 29.54 -24.12 -21.37
CA LYS A 770 30.45 -23.71 -20.28
C LYS A 770 30.66 -22.19 -20.25
N GLU A 771 30.76 -21.63 -19.05
CA GLU A 771 31.04 -20.19 -18.86
C GLU A 771 32.49 -19.83 -19.24
N PRO A 772 32.80 -18.56 -19.58
CA PRO A 772 34.16 -18.10 -19.76
C PRO A 772 35.05 -18.44 -18.57
N GLY A 773 36.20 -19.07 -18.83
CA GLY A 773 37.12 -19.54 -17.78
C GLY A 773 36.79 -20.93 -17.21
N GLN A 774 35.63 -21.51 -17.50
CA GLN A 774 35.35 -22.91 -17.17
C GLN A 774 35.96 -23.84 -18.22
N GLN A 775 36.65 -24.89 -17.76
CA GLN A 775 37.16 -25.92 -18.67
C GLN A 775 36.03 -26.79 -19.20
N ILE A 776 35.05 -27.15 -18.35
CA ILE A 776 33.88 -27.99 -18.67
C ILE A 776 32.63 -27.47 -17.96
N ASN A 777 31.48 -27.67 -18.59
CA ASN A 777 30.18 -27.38 -18.01
C ASN A 777 29.91 -28.23 -16.74
N ILE A 778 29.46 -27.59 -15.66
CA ILE A 778 29.28 -28.22 -14.35
C ILE A 778 28.30 -29.42 -14.37
N LYS A 779 27.25 -29.40 -15.20
CA LYS A 779 26.32 -30.52 -15.29
C LYS A 779 26.92 -31.70 -16.04
N VAL A 780 27.75 -31.44 -17.04
CA VAL A 780 28.49 -32.49 -17.73
C VAL A 780 29.48 -33.16 -16.78
N VAL A 781 30.17 -32.39 -15.92
CA VAL A 781 31.02 -32.95 -14.86
C VAL A 781 30.24 -33.86 -13.91
N ASP A 782 29.07 -33.44 -13.43
CA ASP A 782 28.20 -34.26 -12.57
C ASP A 782 27.78 -35.57 -13.26
N VAL A 783 27.33 -35.50 -14.51
CA VAL A 783 26.92 -36.68 -15.29
C VAL A 783 28.08 -37.63 -15.50
N VAL A 784 29.23 -37.13 -15.98
CA VAL A 784 30.43 -37.94 -16.23
C VAL A 784 30.97 -38.54 -14.94
N GLY A 785 31.04 -37.76 -13.86
CA GLY A 785 31.46 -38.24 -12.54
C GLY A 785 30.57 -39.37 -12.02
N ASN A 786 29.25 -39.26 -12.17
CA ASN A 786 28.32 -40.33 -11.76
C ASN A 786 28.47 -41.60 -12.61
N ILE A 787 28.76 -41.46 -13.91
CA ILE A 787 29.08 -42.60 -14.77
C ILE A 787 30.42 -43.23 -14.35
N ASN A 788 31.44 -42.41 -14.08
CA ASN A 788 32.78 -42.87 -13.76
C ASN A 788 32.89 -43.52 -12.37
N LYS A 789 32.09 -43.08 -11.38
CA LYS A 789 31.97 -43.74 -10.07
C LYS A 789 31.72 -45.24 -10.18
N ILE A 790 31.02 -45.67 -11.23
CA ILE A 790 30.70 -47.08 -11.48
C ILE A 790 31.66 -47.70 -12.50
N ARG A 791 31.99 -47.00 -13.60
CA ARG A 791 32.87 -47.51 -14.66
C ARG A 791 34.33 -47.65 -14.24
N LYS A 792 34.83 -46.72 -13.42
CA LYS A 792 36.26 -46.54 -13.09
C LYS A 792 37.14 -46.50 -14.34
N ASP A 793 36.69 -45.75 -15.34
CA ASP A 793 37.36 -45.62 -16.62
C ASP A 793 38.47 -44.56 -16.52
N PRO A 794 39.76 -44.89 -16.71
CA PRO A 794 40.85 -43.92 -16.68
C PRO A 794 40.66 -42.77 -17.69
N GLU A 795 39.89 -43.01 -18.76
CA GLU A 795 39.58 -41.98 -19.75
C GLU A 795 38.66 -40.89 -19.20
N LEU A 796 37.82 -41.22 -18.22
CA LEU A 796 36.83 -40.32 -17.59
C LEU A 796 37.31 -39.75 -16.24
N ASP A 797 38.48 -40.18 -15.76
CA ASP A 797 38.97 -39.87 -14.40
C ASP A 797 39.40 -38.41 -14.24
N ASN A 798 39.96 -37.83 -15.31
CA ASN A 798 40.31 -36.41 -15.33
C ASN A 798 39.32 -35.62 -16.19
N SER A 799 38.31 -35.05 -15.53
CA SER A 799 37.31 -34.18 -16.17
C SER A 799 37.96 -33.06 -16.96
N MET A 800 39.08 -32.46 -16.52
CA MET A 800 39.76 -31.36 -17.22
C MET A 800 40.21 -31.69 -18.66
N THR A 801 40.41 -32.98 -18.97
CA THR A 801 40.82 -33.45 -20.30
C THR A 801 39.66 -34.02 -21.13
N PHE A 802 38.43 -34.02 -20.61
CA PHE A 802 37.31 -34.72 -21.23
C PHE A 802 36.95 -34.17 -22.62
N GLU A 803 36.94 -32.85 -22.82
CA GLU A 803 36.70 -32.25 -24.14
C GLU A 803 37.85 -32.47 -25.14
N GLN A 804 39.06 -32.80 -24.66
CA GLN A 804 40.18 -33.15 -25.53
C GLN A 804 40.10 -34.61 -25.99
N ARG A 805 39.50 -35.47 -25.16
CA ARG A 805 39.38 -36.92 -25.40
C ARG A 805 38.11 -37.30 -26.16
N PHE A 806 37.02 -36.58 -25.90
CA PHE A 806 35.70 -36.80 -26.49
C PHE A 806 35.26 -35.56 -27.27
N GLY A 807 34.42 -35.74 -28.28
CA GLY A 807 33.91 -34.67 -29.15
C GLY A 807 33.98 -35.08 -30.61
N LEU A 808 33.92 -34.11 -31.53
CA LEU A 808 33.82 -34.38 -32.97
C LEU A 808 35.03 -35.13 -33.54
N GLU A 809 36.24 -34.82 -33.08
CA GLU A 809 37.46 -35.48 -33.55
C GLU A 809 37.49 -36.95 -33.16
N ASN A 810 37.10 -37.25 -31.92
CA ASN A 810 36.98 -38.63 -31.45
C ASN A 810 35.86 -39.37 -32.19
N ALA A 811 34.68 -38.75 -32.34
CA ALA A 811 33.56 -39.34 -33.08
C ALA A 811 33.96 -39.70 -34.52
N LYS A 812 34.69 -38.81 -35.21
CA LYS A 812 35.24 -39.04 -36.55
C LYS A 812 36.25 -40.20 -36.56
N ARG A 813 37.21 -40.20 -35.62
CA ARG A 813 38.21 -41.28 -35.50
C ARG A 813 37.55 -42.64 -35.28
N VAL A 814 36.57 -42.72 -34.38
CA VAL A 814 35.80 -43.94 -34.10
C VAL A 814 34.99 -44.38 -35.32
N HIS A 815 34.34 -43.43 -36.01
CA HIS A 815 33.66 -43.66 -37.27
C HIS A 815 34.59 -44.24 -38.35
N ASP A 816 35.75 -43.63 -38.58
CA ASP A 816 36.71 -44.06 -39.60
C ASP A 816 37.30 -45.43 -39.28
N MET A 817 37.62 -45.70 -38.00
CA MET A 817 38.01 -47.03 -37.55
C MET A 817 36.91 -48.07 -37.81
N ARG A 818 35.66 -47.72 -37.56
CA ARG A 818 34.49 -48.58 -37.82
C ARG A 818 34.35 -48.86 -39.32
N THR A 819 34.42 -47.84 -40.16
CA THR A 819 34.32 -47.96 -41.62
C THR A 819 35.46 -48.79 -42.18
N ARG A 820 36.70 -48.60 -41.69
CA ARG A 820 37.86 -49.43 -42.05
C ARG A 820 37.68 -50.89 -41.63
N ARG A 821 37.17 -51.15 -40.42
CA ARG A 821 36.86 -52.51 -39.95
C ARG A 821 35.76 -53.18 -40.77
N GLN A 822 34.71 -52.43 -41.13
CA GLN A 822 33.64 -52.94 -42.00
C GLN A 822 34.16 -53.24 -43.41
N ALA A 823 34.97 -52.35 -44.00
CA ALA A 823 35.62 -52.59 -45.28
C ALA A 823 36.59 -53.78 -45.24
N ALA A 824 37.35 -53.95 -44.15
CA ALA A 824 38.24 -55.10 -43.95
C ALA A 824 37.46 -56.43 -43.77
N ASN A 825 36.32 -56.39 -43.08
CA ASN A 825 35.44 -57.55 -42.92
C ASN A 825 34.73 -57.93 -44.23
N ASN A 826 34.37 -56.94 -45.06
CA ASN A 826 33.80 -57.19 -46.38
C ASN A 826 34.87 -57.77 -47.35
N LYS A 827 36.11 -57.24 -47.32
CA LYS A 827 37.24 -57.78 -48.11
C LYS A 827 37.68 -59.18 -47.69
N SER A 828 37.60 -59.52 -46.40
CA SER A 828 37.90 -60.88 -45.92
C SER A 828 36.74 -61.85 -46.16
N GLY A 829 35.50 -61.36 -46.24
CA GLY A 829 34.33 -62.11 -46.74
C GLY A 829 34.45 -62.49 -48.22
N GLU A 830 34.89 -61.55 -49.08
CA GLU A 830 35.12 -61.81 -50.51
C GLU A 830 36.29 -62.78 -50.77
N LYS A 831 37.38 -62.72 -49.99
CA LYS A 831 38.47 -63.72 -50.08
C LYS A 831 38.06 -65.11 -49.60
N LYS A 832 37.14 -65.24 -48.64
CA LYS A 832 36.57 -66.55 -48.26
C LYS A 832 35.58 -67.09 -49.31
N ALA A 833 34.96 -66.25 -50.12
CA ALA A 833 34.12 -66.67 -51.23
C ALA A 833 34.93 -67.16 -52.46
N GLN A 834 36.18 -66.71 -52.63
CA GLN A 834 37.08 -67.14 -53.72
C GLN A 834 38.04 -68.28 -53.34
N GLY A 835 38.12 -68.65 -52.06
CA GLY A 835 39.00 -69.71 -51.53
C GLY A 835 38.31 -71.01 -51.14
N ALA A 836 37.04 -71.21 -51.50
CA ALA A 836 36.39 -72.52 -51.33
C ALA A 836 36.94 -73.49 -52.39
N PRO A 837 37.69 -74.55 -52.02
CA PRO A 837 38.20 -75.51 -52.98
C PRO A 837 37.04 -76.19 -53.71
N LYS A 838 37.09 -76.18 -55.05
CA LYS A 838 36.30 -77.07 -55.89
C LYS A 838 36.64 -78.50 -55.46
N VAL A 839 35.71 -79.15 -54.76
CA VAL A 839 35.80 -80.58 -54.46
C VAL A 839 35.82 -81.34 -55.80
N PRO A 840 36.79 -82.23 -56.06
CA PRO A 840 36.84 -83.03 -57.27
C PRO A 840 35.67 -84.01 -57.31
N GLY A 841 35.17 -84.30 -58.51
CA GLY A 841 34.08 -85.23 -58.72
C GLY A 841 34.35 -86.63 -58.14
N ALA A 842 33.31 -87.21 -57.57
CA ALA A 842 33.12 -88.64 -57.54
C ALA A 842 32.07 -88.98 -58.63
N GLY A 843 32.51 -89.72 -59.65
CA GLY A 843 31.64 -90.38 -60.60
C GLY A 843 31.43 -91.85 -60.25
N GLY A 844 30.37 -92.43 -60.82
CA GLY A 844 29.99 -93.86 -60.78
C GLY A 844 29.02 -94.17 -59.65
N VAL A 845 27.82 -94.74 -59.86
CA VAL A 845 27.23 -95.50 -60.98
C VAL A 845 25.76 -95.13 -61.10
#